data_AF-A0A3P8VP66-F1
#
_entry.id   AF-A0A3P8VP66-F1
#
_cell.length_a   1.000
_cell.length_b   1.000
_cell.length_c   1.000
_cell.angle_alpha   90.00
_cell.angle_beta   90.00
_cell.angle_gamma   90.00
#
_symmetry.space_group_name_H-M   'P 1'
#
loop_
_entity.id
_entity.type
_entity.pdbx_description
1 polymer ?
#
loop_
_entity_poly.entity_id
_entity_poly.type
_entity_poly.pdbx_seq_one_letter_code
_entity_poly.pdbx_strand_id
1 'polypeptide(L)'
;MEYSCFLLLWIWFNDCFNIDTKKHRIIKGPKQAQFGYTVQQHVAAGGEKWLLVGAPYEMNGPYQTGDVYKCSLNSNKHSCSKLNLGRISLTNVSERKDKMRLGMTLASNPKDNSFVACGPLWSYECGSSYYSTGICSRVNASFKFSRTIAPAFQRCETYMDIIIVLDGSNSIYPWTEVQAFLINILQKFYVGPGQIQVGVVQYGEKVVHEFKLSDYKSVEEVVKRARSIDQRGGEETNTALGINVARSEAFKHGGRRGAKKVMIVITDGESHDSPDLQQAIEDSEKDEITRYAIAVLGYYNRRGINPEAFLNEIKYIASDPDDKHFFNVTDEAALKDIVDALGERIFSLEGTSTNGTAFGLQMSQAGFSAHNVEDGILVGAVGAYDWNGAVLKETRQGKVIPPKSSYAQEFPEELKNHGAYLGYTVTSVVSAKNGRLLVAGAPRFNHTGKVIIFTLNNSGNLTILHSLKGMQIGSYYGSEIAALDFDGDGVTDNLLVAAPMYFSGGMEKGKVYIYRVTELNRFVHEGTLEIHNGGQNARFGSSLAPVPDLNGDGFNDLVVGAPLEDDHKGAIYVFFCQQNRIIRKYKQRIAAADLAPGLQYFGRSIHGVMDMNGDGLVDLAVGSLGAAVLLWSQSVIRIHVNVRFEPSKINIFVKDCQRGGKDVTCMSAIVCFNITARTAILPTQEIGIRYNVSVAERRFNPRAILDDPNNLQPQNLTLLPGEETCAHIFFHVMETTDNARPIVFAVQVGLQDPDQGAVLDESWPTVVKTELPFWNGCDEDDRCIPDLALQCMTDLMTRNQFCAQPVQSRGAFCRQLGEHGSEGSLRVLEGNRRRMVVDVRLENKGENAYKARLNITYSPNLSFSSLIVKDNSDTKIECHNEYRHRTEKICNVSAPFMRAKSQVLFRLEFEFSRTVFLDHVRVILEALSDGEEMSTADNFRDIYYSLKYEADLLFTRDSNPTRYEIKSELSLEEPGVIGPPVNFTFQIQNLGYFPVKDLQLNIEVPEMTKNGNQLLQISDFHIDQRDGTYCLPPQHVAESRASPEDLTRFSRLNRSNTLILPIQCSVNVASHKEIAVRIIGALRIDTLHALKFKILELVTSASVVLPSSSPMFLHEERPVRHIVLEIRKEGDYRIPTWIIVGSTLGGLLLLALLSLALWKLGFFQRQKHRDEDEPEANGKVAEER
;
A
#
# COMPACT_ATOMS: atom_id res chain seq x y z
N MET A 1 2.04 24.20 51.05
CA MET A 1 2.24 24.08 49.59
C MET A 1 3.62 23.49 49.26
N GLU A 2 4.11 22.51 50.03
CA GLU A 2 5.44 21.88 49.80
C GLU A 2 5.47 20.34 50.01
N TYR A 3 4.33 19.68 50.27
CA TYR A 3 4.30 18.22 50.49
C TYR A 3 3.77 17.38 49.33
N SER A 4 3.44 17.99 48.18
CA SER A 4 2.89 17.25 47.02
C SER A 4 3.91 16.94 45.91
N CYS A 5 5.20 17.22 46.11
CA CYS A 5 6.21 17.00 45.07
C CYS A 5 6.89 15.62 45.11
N PHE A 6 6.69 14.81 46.15
CA PHE A 6 7.39 13.52 46.29
C PHE A 6 6.62 12.28 45.78
N LEU A 7 5.37 12.43 45.34
CA LEU A 7 4.53 11.31 44.87
C LEU A 7 4.39 11.22 43.33
N LEU A 8 5.10 12.06 42.58
CA LEU A 8 5.01 12.14 41.11
C LEU A 8 6.26 11.66 40.36
N LEU A 9 7.27 11.12 41.05
CA LEU A 9 8.54 10.67 40.44
C LEU A 9 8.58 9.20 40.00
N TRP A 10 7.44 8.51 39.94
CA TRP A 10 7.33 7.11 39.50
C TRP A 10 6.39 6.93 38.30
N ILE A 11 6.37 7.88 37.37
CA ILE A 11 5.90 7.61 36.00
C ILE A 11 7.14 7.36 35.15
N TRP A 12 7.72 6.17 35.30
CA TRP A 12 8.64 5.67 34.29
C TRP A 12 7.80 5.36 33.06
N PHE A 13 7.98 6.13 31.99
CA PHE A 13 7.61 5.72 30.64
C PHE A 13 8.53 4.55 30.25
N ASN A 14 8.23 3.34 30.72
CA ASN A 14 8.80 2.12 30.15
C ASN A 14 7.81 1.59 29.12
N ASP A 15 8.01 1.95 27.86
CA ASP A 15 7.49 1.21 26.70
C ASP A 15 8.25 -0.14 26.57
N CYS A 16 8.31 -0.92 27.66
CA CYS A 16 8.91 -2.25 27.68
C CYS A 16 7.78 -3.27 27.64
N PHE A 17 7.74 -4.06 26.55
CA PHE A 17 6.99 -5.29 26.54
C PHE A 17 7.95 -6.50 26.56
N ASN A 18 7.42 -7.71 26.61
CA ASN A 18 8.05 -8.93 27.07
C ASN A 18 9.30 -9.43 26.35
N ILE A 19 9.87 -8.71 25.38
CA ILE A 19 11.17 -9.08 24.83
C ILE A 19 12.28 -8.54 25.75
N ASP A 20 13.09 -9.45 26.28
CA ASP A 20 14.21 -9.15 27.17
C ASP A 20 15.33 -8.43 26.42
N THR A 21 15.58 -7.18 26.80
CA THR A 21 16.68 -6.37 26.26
C THR A 21 17.96 -6.50 27.07
N LYS A 22 17.89 -6.97 28.32
CA LYS A 22 19.03 -7.07 29.24
C LYS A 22 19.74 -8.40 29.10
N LYS A 23 18.99 -9.50 29.09
CA LYS A 23 19.52 -10.84 28.79
C LYS A 23 19.28 -11.10 27.32
N HIS A 24 20.30 -10.84 26.51
CA HIS A 24 20.29 -11.11 25.08
C HIS A 24 21.57 -11.87 24.71
N ARG A 25 21.58 -12.52 23.55
CA ARG A 25 22.77 -13.22 23.05
C ARG A 25 23.22 -12.64 21.72
N ILE A 26 24.42 -12.08 21.70
CA ILE A 26 25.05 -11.58 20.47
C ILE A 26 26.03 -12.61 19.93
N ILE A 27 25.75 -13.07 18.72
CA ILE A 27 26.62 -13.92 17.94
C ILE A 27 27.42 -13.04 16.98
N LYS A 28 28.70 -12.84 17.27
CA LYS A 28 29.60 -12.02 16.44
C LYS A 28 30.15 -12.82 15.26
N GLY A 29 30.30 -12.16 14.12
CA GLY A 29 30.92 -12.71 12.92
C GLY A 29 31.70 -11.65 12.14
N PRO A 30 32.30 -12.01 10.98
CA PRO A 30 33.15 -11.09 10.22
C PRO A 30 32.33 -9.94 9.62
N LYS A 31 32.69 -8.69 9.96
CA LYS A 31 32.06 -7.48 9.41
C LYS A 31 32.27 -7.35 7.91
N GLN A 32 33.48 -7.65 7.40
CA GLN A 32 33.78 -7.56 5.97
C GLN A 32 32.93 -8.55 5.14
N ALA A 33 32.54 -9.68 5.73
CA ALA A 33 31.67 -10.66 5.09
C ALA A 33 30.18 -10.28 5.12
N GLN A 34 29.84 -9.14 5.74
CA GLN A 34 28.48 -8.72 6.06
C GLN A 34 27.69 -9.79 6.83
N PHE A 35 28.34 -10.55 7.72
CA PHE A 35 27.66 -11.52 8.58
C PHE A 35 26.44 -10.91 9.27
N GLY A 36 25.31 -11.63 9.28
CA GLY A 36 24.03 -11.14 9.80
C GLY A 36 23.12 -10.52 8.74
N TYR A 37 23.40 -10.74 7.44
CA TYR A 37 22.66 -10.12 6.33
C TYR A 37 21.25 -10.68 6.24
N THR A 38 21.16 -11.99 6.41
CA THR A 38 19.92 -12.72 6.66
C THR A 38 20.11 -13.57 7.91
N VAL A 39 19.04 -13.77 8.67
CA VAL A 39 19.02 -14.66 9.83
C VAL A 39 17.77 -15.54 9.75
N GLN A 40 17.92 -16.83 10.06
CA GLN A 40 16.79 -17.75 10.20
C GLN A 40 17.01 -18.74 11.33
N GLN A 41 15.97 -18.92 12.14
CA GLN A 41 15.92 -19.98 13.14
C GLN A 41 15.66 -21.31 12.44
N HIS A 42 16.39 -22.35 12.85
CA HIS A 42 16.40 -23.63 12.14
C HIS A 42 16.49 -24.81 13.11
N VAL A 43 15.75 -25.88 12.81
CA VAL A 43 15.82 -27.14 13.57
C VAL A 43 16.60 -28.16 12.74
N ALA A 44 17.69 -28.69 13.29
CA ALA A 44 18.51 -29.70 12.63
C ALA A 44 17.94 -31.12 12.81
N ALA A 45 18.51 -32.08 12.08
CA ALA A 45 18.23 -33.49 12.28
C ALA A 45 18.53 -33.90 13.73
N GLY A 46 17.51 -34.40 14.45
CA GLY A 46 17.60 -34.74 15.87
C GLY A 46 16.95 -33.70 16.81
N GLY A 47 16.36 -32.62 16.29
CA GLY A 47 15.59 -31.64 17.07
C GLY A 47 16.42 -30.53 17.70
N GLU A 48 17.73 -30.51 17.46
CA GLU A 48 18.60 -29.42 17.94
C GLU A 48 18.27 -28.09 17.24
N LYS A 49 18.25 -27.00 18.02
CA LYS A 49 17.96 -25.64 17.54
C LYS A 49 19.25 -24.91 17.14
N TRP A 50 19.24 -24.29 15.97
CA TRP A 50 20.38 -23.60 15.35
C TRP A 50 19.96 -22.27 14.77
N LEU A 51 20.91 -21.33 14.69
CA LEU A 51 20.72 -20.10 13.93
C LEU A 51 21.53 -20.17 12.63
N LEU A 52 20.84 -19.98 11.50
CA LEU A 52 21.45 -19.79 10.18
C LEU A 52 21.68 -18.30 9.95
N VAL A 53 22.89 -17.96 9.49
CA VAL A 53 23.28 -16.56 9.26
C VAL A 53 23.95 -16.41 7.89
N GLY A 54 23.37 -15.58 7.03
CA GLY A 54 23.93 -15.24 5.72
C GLY A 54 25.08 -14.24 5.81
N ALA A 55 26.12 -14.48 5.00
CA ALA A 55 27.30 -13.63 4.87
C ALA A 55 27.69 -13.48 3.38
N PRO A 56 26.99 -12.62 2.62
CA PRO A 56 27.13 -12.55 1.16
C PRO A 56 28.48 -12.00 0.65
N TYR A 57 29.34 -11.50 1.52
CA TYR A 57 30.68 -11.00 1.18
C TYR A 57 31.80 -11.92 1.69
N GLU A 58 31.44 -13.12 2.14
CA GLU A 58 32.39 -14.11 2.65
C GLU A 58 33.32 -14.66 1.56
N MET A 59 34.56 -14.96 1.94
CA MET A 59 35.58 -15.51 1.04
C MET A 59 35.59 -17.04 1.09
N ASN A 60 35.68 -17.68 -0.07
CA ASN A 60 35.85 -19.13 -0.21
C ASN A 60 37.02 -19.41 -1.15
N GLY A 61 38.20 -19.64 -0.56
CA GLY A 61 39.45 -19.68 -1.32
C GLY A 61 39.81 -18.26 -1.82
N PRO A 62 40.19 -18.08 -3.10
CA PRO A 62 40.54 -16.76 -3.65
C PRO A 62 39.32 -15.90 -4.02
N TYR A 63 38.10 -16.45 -4.01
CA TYR A 63 36.91 -15.77 -4.54
C TYR A 63 35.95 -15.32 -3.43
N GLN A 64 35.33 -14.15 -3.60
CA GLN A 64 34.31 -13.61 -2.71
C GLN A 64 32.93 -14.16 -3.07
N THR A 65 32.69 -15.45 -2.83
CA THR A 65 31.46 -16.11 -3.28
C THR A 65 30.26 -15.86 -2.34
N GLY A 66 30.50 -15.51 -1.07
CA GLY A 66 29.49 -15.52 -0.03
C GLY A 66 29.25 -16.92 0.56
N ASP A 67 28.66 -16.99 1.75
CA ASP A 67 28.32 -18.26 2.40
C ASP A 67 27.22 -18.12 3.48
N VAL A 68 26.87 -19.25 4.07
CA VAL A 68 25.95 -19.35 5.21
C VAL A 68 26.69 -19.99 6.39
N TYR A 69 26.48 -19.41 7.56
CA TYR A 69 26.98 -19.91 8.84
C TYR A 69 25.85 -20.64 9.57
N LYS A 70 26.18 -21.76 10.21
CA LYS A 70 25.34 -22.38 11.24
C LYS A 70 25.92 -22.08 12.62
N CYS A 71 25.10 -21.60 13.53
CA CYS A 71 25.51 -21.19 14.87
C CYS A 71 24.75 -21.98 15.93
N SER A 72 25.48 -22.68 16.80
CA SER A 72 24.89 -23.46 17.88
C SER A 72 24.44 -22.57 19.04
N LEU A 73 23.37 -22.99 19.71
CA LEU A 73 22.89 -22.36 20.93
C LEU A 73 23.49 -22.99 22.20
N ASN A 74 24.23 -24.09 22.12
CA ASN A 74 24.82 -24.70 23.31
C ASN A 74 25.95 -23.81 23.90
N SER A 75 25.88 -23.57 25.21
CA SER A 75 26.69 -22.61 25.97
C SER A 75 28.20 -22.90 25.98
N ASN A 76 28.63 -24.14 25.73
CA ASN A 76 30.02 -24.56 25.89
C ASN A 76 30.91 -24.35 24.65
N LYS A 77 30.36 -23.97 23.50
CA LYS A 77 31.14 -23.67 22.28
C LYS A 77 30.50 -22.50 21.53
N HIS A 78 31.15 -21.33 21.54
CA HIS A 78 30.81 -20.19 20.67
C HIS A 78 31.13 -20.48 19.19
N SER A 79 30.67 -21.60 18.64
CA SER A 79 31.05 -22.05 17.30
C SER A 79 29.93 -21.78 16.30
N CYS A 80 30.01 -20.63 15.63
CA CYS A 80 29.48 -20.53 14.28
C CYS A 80 30.46 -21.22 13.33
N SER A 81 29.94 -22.03 12.43
CA SER A 81 30.74 -22.71 11.41
C SER A 81 30.17 -22.45 10.03
N LYS A 82 31.07 -22.19 9.08
CA LYS A 82 30.74 -21.96 7.67
C LYS A 82 30.31 -23.28 7.02
N LEU A 83 29.29 -23.24 6.18
CA LEU A 83 28.80 -24.43 5.45
C LEU A 83 29.61 -24.73 4.18
N ASN A 84 30.44 -23.80 3.71
CA ASN A 84 31.28 -23.92 2.52
C ASN A 84 30.47 -24.14 1.23
N LEU A 85 29.25 -23.59 1.18
CA LEU A 85 28.36 -23.76 0.04
C LEU A 85 28.90 -23.05 -1.21
N GLY A 86 29.72 -22.01 -1.02
CA GLY A 86 30.37 -21.28 -2.11
C GLY A 86 31.36 -22.10 -2.95
N ARG A 87 31.74 -23.30 -2.50
CA ARG A 87 32.64 -24.21 -3.22
C ARG A 87 31.92 -25.11 -4.24
N ILE A 88 30.59 -25.23 -4.15
CA ILE A 88 29.80 -26.12 -5.02
C ILE A 88 29.80 -25.60 -6.45
N SER A 89 30.19 -26.44 -7.41
CA SER A 89 30.29 -26.13 -8.85
C SER A 89 29.27 -26.89 -9.68
N LEU A 90 28.80 -26.26 -10.77
CA LEU A 90 28.10 -26.95 -11.85
C LEU A 90 29.10 -27.60 -12.82
N THR A 91 28.82 -28.82 -13.25
CA THR A 91 29.65 -29.54 -14.24
C THR A 91 29.39 -29.04 -15.66
N ASN A 92 30.42 -28.99 -16.51
CA ASN A 92 30.36 -28.60 -17.93
C ASN A 92 30.00 -27.12 -18.18
N VAL A 93 30.39 -26.23 -17.27
CA VAL A 93 30.20 -24.77 -17.39
C VAL A 93 31.47 -24.05 -16.93
N SER A 94 31.89 -23.01 -17.65
CA SER A 94 32.94 -22.09 -17.19
C SER A 94 32.31 -21.09 -16.21
N GLU A 95 32.40 -21.38 -14.92
CA GLU A 95 31.73 -20.60 -13.87
C GLU A 95 32.56 -19.39 -13.43
N ARG A 96 31.89 -18.25 -13.24
CA ARG A 96 32.45 -17.06 -12.59
C ARG A 96 31.71 -16.81 -11.29
N LYS A 97 32.32 -17.30 -10.21
CA LYS A 97 31.75 -17.30 -8.85
C LYS A 97 32.11 -16.10 -8.00
N ASP A 98 33.09 -15.31 -8.43
CA ASP A 98 33.48 -14.13 -7.67
C ASP A 98 32.31 -13.16 -7.56
N LYS A 99 32.05 -12.66 -6.34
CA LYS A 99 30.96 -11.75 -6.00
C LYS A 99 29.55 -12.31 -6.28
N MET A 100 29.35 -13.63 -6.28
CA MET A 100 28.01 -14.22 -6.50
C MET A 100 26.97 -13.96 -5.39
N ARG A 101 27.42 -13.49 -4.22
CA ARG A 101 26.59 -13.08 -3.05
C ARG A 101 25.75 -14.19 -2.43
N LEU A 102 26.29 -15.40 -2.32
CA LEU A 102 25.61 -16.50 -1.66
C LEU A 102 25.29 -16.19 -0.19
N GLY A 103 24.06 -16.45 0.24
CA GLY A 103 23.58 -16.12 1.59
C GLY A 103 22.91 -14.74 1.66
N MET A 104 22.78 -14.04 0.54
CA MET A 104 21.90 -12.86 0.43
C MET A 104 20.43 -13.23 0.64
N THR A 105 20.04 -14.45 0.27
CA THR A 105 18.67 -14.96 0.38
C THR A 105 18.69 -16.32 1.06
N LEU A 106 17.84 -16.48 2.08
CA LEU A 106 17.63 -17.73 2.81
C LEU A 106 16.13 -18.04 2.86
N ALA A 107 15.76 -19.31 2.72
CA ALA A 107 14.38 -19.77 2.86
C ALA A 107 14.33 -21.16 3.51
N SER A 108 13.89 -21.22 4.76
CA SER A 108 13.72 -22.47 5.52
C SER A 108 12.39 -23.15 5.18
N ASN A 109 12.42 -24.47 5.08
CA ASN A 109 11.27 -25.31 4.85
C ASN A 109 10.94 -26.08 6.13
N PRO A 110 9.88 -25.71 6.86
CA PRO A 110 9.54 -26.36 8.12
C PRO A 110 9.00 -27.80 7.94
N LYS A 111 8.59 -28.21 6.72
CA LYS A 111 8.04 -29.56 6.49
C LYS A 111 9.10 -30.66 6.55
N ASP A 112 10.30 -30.37 6.05
CA ASP A 112 11.41 -31.34 5.99
C ASP A 112 12.68 -30.84 6.67
N ASN A 113 12.59 -29.71 7.38
CA ASN A 113 13.70 -29.03 8.04
C ASN A 113 14.89 -28.78 7.09
N SER A 114 14.63 -28.58 5.79
CA SER A 114 15.65 -28.15 4.84
C SER A 114 15.66 -26.63 4.71
N PHE A 115 16.66 -26.07 4.05
CA PHE A 115 16.65 -24.67 3.66
C PHE A 115 17.32 -24.47 2.30
N VAL A 116 17.03 -23.34 1.68
CA VAL A 116 17.66 -22.90 0.44
C VAL A 116 18.45 -21.62 0.68
N ALA A 117 19.66 -21.58 0.15
CA ALA A 117 20.52 -20.40 0.15
C ALA A 117 20.86 -20.01 -1.30
N CYS A 118 20.64 -18.75 -1.66
CA CYS A 118 20.87 -18.28 -3.03
C CYS A 118 22.00 -17.26 -3.14
N GLY A 119 22.69 -17.32 -4.27
CA GLY A 119 23.68 -16.35 -4.77
C GLY A 119 23.18 -15.80 -6.11
N PRO A 120 22.44 -14.69 -6.11
CA PRO A 120 21.76 -14.18 -7.31
C PRO A 120 22.72 -13.65 -8.38
N LEU A 121 23.96 -13.34 -8.03
CA LEU A 121 24.99 -12.86 -8.96
C LEU A 121 25.94 -13.96 -9.45
N TRP A 122 25.58 -15.23 -9.24
CA TRP A 122 26.32 -16.32 -9.88
C TRP A 122 26.21 -16.19 -11.40
N SER A 123 27.35 -16.31 -12.06
CA SER A 123 27.46 -16.13 -13.50
C SER A 123 28.30 -17.22 -14.15
N TYR A 124 28.10 -17.39 -15.45
CA TYR A 124 28.90 -18.28 -16.28
C TYR A 124 29.22 -17.62 -17.61
N GLU A 125 30.34 -18.04 -18.19
CA GLU A 125 30.81 -17.53 -19.48
C GLU A 125 30.06 -18.21 -20.63
N CYS A 126 29.69 -17.39 -21.60
CA CYS A 126 28.97 -17.78 -22.80
C CYS A 126 29.57 -17.03 -24.00
N GLY A 127 30.54 -17.65 -24.66
CA GLY A 127 31.36 -16.98 -25.67
C GLY A 127 32.18 -15.84 -25.03
N SER A 128 32.02 -14.63 -25.54
CA SER A 128 32.60 -13.39 -25.00
C SER A 128 31.80 -12.77 -23.84
N SER A 129 30.54 -13.19 -23.67
CA SER A 129 29.58 -12.63 -22.72
C SER A 129 29.53 -13.44 -21.42
N TYR A 130 29.04 -12.81 -20.35
CA TYR A 130 28.76 -13.49 -19.08
C TYR A 130 27.28 -13.39 -18.74
N TYR A 131 26.65 -14.52 -18.44
CA TYR A 131 25.24 -14.60 -18.07
C TYR A 131 25.12 -14.69 -16.54
N SER A 132 24.59 -13.65 -15.91
CA SER A 132 24.35 -13.60 -14.46
C SER A 132 22.95 -14.13 -14.13
N THR A 133 22.78 -15.44 -14.22
CA THR A 133 21.46 -16.08 -14.01
C THR A 133 21.13 -16.39 -12.56
N GLY A 134 22.11 -16.38 -11.66
CA GLY A 134 21.93 -16.77 -10.26
C GLY A 134 21.87 -18.28 -10.02
N ILE A 135 22.17 -18.69 -8.78
CA ILE A 135 22.21 -20.09 -8.33
C ILE A 135 21.71 -20.21 -6.89
N CYS A 136 21.05 -21.31 -6.57
CA CYS A 136 20.66 -21.64 -5.20
C CYS A 136 21.12 -23.04 -4.82
N SER A 137 21.44 -23.22 -3.54
CA SER A 137 21.80 -24.50 -2.93
C SER A 137 20.73 -24.93 -1.95
N ARG A 138 20.12 -26.10 -2.17
CA ARG A 138 19.27 -26.75 -1.16
C ARG A 138 20.15 -27.55 -0.20
N VAL A 139 19.94 -27.34 1.09
CA VAL A 139 20.65 -28.00 2.19
C VAL A 139 19.63 -28.71 3.05
N ASN A 140 19.90 -29.97 3.41
CA ASN A 140 19.00 -30.77 4.25
C ASN A 140 19.18 -30.47 5.75
N ALA A 141 18.32 -31.06 6.58
CA ALA A 141 18.33 -30.89 8.04
C ALA A 141 19.65 -31.30 8.73
N SER A 142 20.52 -32.07 8.07
CA SER A 142 21.85 -32.43 8.57
C SER A 142 22.95 -31.47 8.11
N PHE A 143 22.59 -30.30 7.57
CA PHE A 143 23.50 -29.32 6.99
C PHE A 143 24.35 -29.85 5.83
N LYS A 144 23.88 -30.87 5.12
CA LYS A 144 24.54 -31.40 3.93
C LYS A 144 23.89 -30.83 2.68
N PHE A 145 24.73 -30.45 1.71
CA PHE A 145 24.27 -30.10 0.38
C PHE A 145 23.44 -31.24 -0.21
N SER A 146 22.28 -30.90 -0.75
CA SER A 146 21.33 -31.85 -1.33
C SER A 146 21.27 -31.73 -2.85
N ARG A 147 21.01 -30.51 -3.36
CA ARG A 147 20.91 -30.26 -4.81
C ARG A 147 21.12 -28.78 -5.15
N THR A 148 21.57 -28.54 -6.37
CA THR A 148 21.61 -27.21 -6.98
C THR A 148 20.26 -26.87 -7.59
N ILE A 149 19.84 -25.62 -7.45
CA ILE A 149 18.64 -25.05 -8.06
C ILE A 149 19.09 -23.87 -8.93
N ALA A 150 18.92 -23.99 -10.24
CA ALA A 150 19.32 -22.98 -11.21
C ALA A 150 18.26 -22.89 -12.34
N PRO A 151 17.06 -22.36 -12.04
CA PRO A 151 15.93 -22.43 -12.97
C PRO A 151 16.15 -21.57 -14.22
N ALA A 152 16.94 -20.51 -14.13
CA ALA A 152 17.28 -19.67 -15.29
C ALA A 152 18.53 -20.11 -16.05
N PHE A 153 19.26 -21.13 -15.59
CA PHE A 153 20.42 -21.65 -16.31
C PHE A 153 19.98 -22.22 -17.66
N GLN A 154 20.55 -21.68 -18.73
CA GLN A 154 20.40 -22.13 -20.11
C GLN A 154 21.77 -22.50 -20.66
N ARG A 155 21.85 -23.58 -21.45
CA ARG A 155 23.08 -23.84 -22.20
C ARG A 155 23.29 -22.70 -23.19
N CYS A 156 24.53 -22.32 -23.42
CA CYS A 156 24.88 -21.35 -24.46
C CYS A 156 24.35 -21.82 -25.81
N GLU A 157 23.35 -21.12 -26.32
CA GLU A 157 22.85 -21.33 -27.67
C GLU A 157 23.52 -20.32 -28.61
N THR A 158 23.99 -20.82 -29.75
CA THR A 158 24.60 -20.14 -30.91
C THR A 158 26.13 -20.01 -30.93
N TYR A 159 26.76 -21.02 -31.51
CA TYR A 159 28.04 -20.92 -32.20
C TYR A 159 27.80 -20.20 -33.55
N MET A 160 28.77 -19.40 -34.04
CA MET A 160 28.62 -18.61 -35.27
C MET A 160 29.62 -19.03 -36.34
N ASP A 161 29.16 -19.03 -37.60
CA ASP A 161 30.02 -19.23 -38.76
C ASP A 161 30.11 -17.88 -39.51
N ILE A 162 31.32 -17.35 -39.62
CA ILE A 162 31.57 -16.05 -40.25
C ILE A 162 32.33 -16.26 -41.56
N ILE A 163 31.80 -15.77 -42.67
CA ILE A 163 32.50 -15.72 -43.96
C ILE A 163 32.81 -14.26 -44.31
N ILE A 164 34.09 -13.94 -44.46
CA ILE A 164 34.54 -12.62 -44.89
C ILE A 164 34.78 -12.67 -46.41
N VAL A 165 34.08 -11.81 -47.15
CA VAL A 165 34.11 -11.69 -48.61
C VAL A 165 34.88 -10.42 -48.96
N LEU A 166 36.13 -10.59 -49.39
CA LEU A 166 37.09 -9.52 -49.62
C LEU A 166 37.24 -9.21 -51.10
N ASP A 167 37.01 -7.97 -51.49
CA ASP A 167 37.39 -7.46 -52.80
C ASP A 167 38.92 -7.44 -52.92
N GLY A 168 39.45 -8.20 -53.88
CA GLY A 168 40.86 -8.30 -54.19
C GLY A 168 41.22 -7.73 -55.57
N SER A 169 40.32 -6.95 -56.19
CA SER A 169 40.53 -6.28 -57.47
C SER A 169 41.64 -5.22 -57.39
N ASN A 170 42.07 -4.70 -58.55
CA ASN A 170 43.16 -3.71 -58.62
C ASN A 170 42.79 -2.30 -58.09
N SER A 171 41.51 -2.01 -57.83
CA SER A 171 41.07 -0.72 -57.28
C SER A 171 41.46 -0.54 -55.81
N ILE A 172 41.46 -1.65 -55.05
CA ILE A 172 41.87 -1.70 -53.65
C ILE A 172 43.39 -1.44 -53.55
N TYR A 173 43.77 -0.27 -53.04
CA TYR A 173 45.18 0.08 -52.85
C TYR A 173 45.37 1.09 -51.71
N PRO A 174 46.27 0.85 -50.74
CA PRO A 174 47.18 -0.30 -50.63
C PRO A 174 46.55 -1.54 -49.97
N TRP A 175 46.81 -2.75 -50.51
CA TRP A 175 46.31 -4.04 -49.97
C TRP A 175 46.68 -4.29 -48.50
N THR A 176 47.83 -3.78 -48.06
CA THR A 176 48.34 -3.97 -46.70
C THR A 176 47.39 -3.47 -45.62
N GLU A 177 46.56 -2.45 -45.93
CA GLU A 177 45.57 -1.92 -44.98
C GLU A 177 44.35 -2.84 -44.81
N VAL A 178 43.87 -3.45 -45.91
CA VAL A 178 42.80 -4.47 -45.86
C VAL A 178 43.28 -5.72 -45.10
N GLN A 179 44.53 -6.11 -45.31
CA GLN A 179 45.16 -7.21 -44.57
C GLN A 179 45.30 -6.89 -43.08
N ALA A 180 45.68 -5.66 -42.72
CA ALA A 180 45.75 -5.21 -41.33
C ALA A 180 44.36 -5.18 -40.67
N PHE A 181 43.34 -4.71 -41.38
CA PHE A 181 41.95 -4.77 -40.93
C PHE A 181 41.51 -6.21 -40.65
N LEU A 182 41.76 -7.14 -41.60
CA LEU A 182 41.43 -8.56 -41.45
C LEU A 182 42.11 -9.16 -40.21
N ILE A 183 43.37 -8.86 -39.96
CA ILE A 183 44.08 -9.32 -38.75
C ILE A 183 43.43 -8.76 -37.49
N ASN A 184 43.16 -7.45 -37.46
CA ASN A 184 42.63 -6.78 -36.29
C ASN A 184 41.22 -7.26 -35.94
N ILE A 185 40.35 -7.49 -36.93
CA ILE A 185 39.00 -8.02 -36.69
C ILE A 185 39.04 -9.49 -36.24
N LEU A 186 39.90 -10.32 -36.84
CA LEU A 186 40.07 -11.72 -36.43
C LEU A 186 40.55 -11.85 -34.99
N GLN A 187 41.40 -10.93 -34.53
CA GLN A 187 41.87 -10.89 -33.14
C GLN A 187 40.77 -10.54 -32.13
N LYS A 188 39.65 -9.95 -32.57
CA LYS A 188 38.49 -9.72 -31.71
C LYS A 188 37.67 -11.00 -31.51
N PHE A 189 37.63 -11.89 -32.50
CA PHE A 189 36.80 -13.09 -32.45
C PHE A 189 37.38 -14.20 -31.56
N TYR A 190 36.51 -14.93 -30.86
CA TYR A 190 36.86 -16.14 -30.11
C TYR A 190 36.73 -17.38 -31.00
N VAL A 191 37.79 -17.67 -31.77
CA VAL A 191 37.79 -18.78 -32.73
C VAL A 191 37.98 -20.13 -32.02
N GLY A 192 37.05 -21.07 -32.23
CA GLY A 192 37.16 -22.41 -31.69
C GLY A 192 36.05 -23.37 -32.13
N PRO A 193 36.23 -24.71 -31.96
CA PRO A 193 35.28 -25.72 -32.48
C PRO A 193 33.85 -25.61 -31.92
N GLY A 194 33.72 -25.13 -30.67
CA GLY A 194 32.43 -24.88 -30.00
C GLY A 194 32.04 -23.40 -29.92
N GLN A 195 32.73 -22.51 -30.66
CA GLN A 195 32.57 -21.06 -30.62
C GLN A 195 32.45 -20.50 -32.06
N ILE A 196 33.23 -19.49 -32.44
CA ILE A 196 33.21 -18.91 -33.79
C ILE A 196 34.11 -19.73 -34.72
N GLN A 197 33.64 -19.98 -35.95
CA GLN A 197 34.46 -20.46 -37.07
C GLN A 197 34.50 -19.36 -38.14
N VAL A 198 35.66 -19.15 -38.74
CA VAL A 198 35.85 -18.09 -39.74
C VAL A 198 36.40 -18.67 -41.04
N GLY A 199 35.80 -18.29 -42.17
CA GLY A 199 36.31 -18.53 -43.51
C GLY A 199 36.51 -17.21 -44.25
N VAL A 200 37.44 -17.20 -45.20
CA VAL A 200 37.74 -16.02 -46.02
C VAL A 200 37.66 -16.38 -47.49
N VAL A 201 36.89 -15.59 -48.23
CA VAL A 201 36.72 -15.65 -49.68
C VAL A 201 37.22 -14.34 -50.26
N GLN A 202 38.07 -14.39 -51.27
CA GLN A 202 38.54 -13.22 -52.00
C GLN A 202 37.98 -13.25 -53.42
N TYR A 203 37.54 -12.11 -53.95
CA TYR A 203 36.93 -12.01 -55.27
C TYR A 203 37.47 -10.81 -56.08
N GLY A 204 37.15 -10.78 -57.38
CA GLY A 204 37.60 -9.83 -58.38
C GLY A 204 37.02 -10.28 -59.72
N GLU A 205 37.86 -10.57 -60.72
CA GLU A 205 37.44 -11.30 -61.94
C GLU A 205 37.07 -12.77 -61.61
N LYS A 206 37.72 -13.36 -60.60
CA LYS A 206 37.51 -14.75 -60.14
C LYS A 206 37.41 -14.80 -58.61
N VAL A 207 36.75 -15.84 -58.09
CA VAL A 207 36.60 -16.08 -56.65
C VAL A 207 37.55 -17.17 -56.16
N VAL A 208 38.21 -16.94 -55.02
CA VAL A 208 39.15 -17.88 -54.38
C VAL A 208 38.82 -18.04 -52.91
N HIS A 209 38.82 -19.27 -52.41
CA HIS A 209 38.75 -19.57 -50.97
C HIS A 209 40.15 -19.48 -50.36
N GLU A 210 40.41 -18.45 -49.55
CA GLU A 210 41.70 -18.30 -48.86
C GLU A 210 41.83 -19.32 -47.72
N PHE A 211 40.75 -19.55 -46.98
CA PHE A 211 40.59 -20.68 -46.06
C PHE A 211 39.12 -20.87 -45.65
N LYS A 212 38.79 -22.07 -45.16
CA LYS A 212 37.43 -22.54 -44.86
C LYS A 212 37.16 -22.50 -43.34
N LEU A 213 35.88 -22.55 -42.96
CA LEU A 213 35.41 -22.47 -41.57
C LEU A 213 36.06 -23.50 -40.62
N SER A 214 36.36 -24.70 -41.11
CA SER A 214 36.91 -25.81 -40.32
C SER A 214 38.43 -25.94 -40.35
N ASP A 215 39.14 -25.07 -41.08
CA ASP A 215 40.57 -25.26 -41.35
C ASP A 215 41.44 -24.94 -40.12
N TYR A 216 40.96 -24.08 -39.22
CA TYR A 216 41.72 -23.61 -38.05
C TYR A 216 40.87 -23.65 -36.78
N LYS A 217 41.52 -23.90 -35.64
CA LYS A 217 40.83 -24.14 -34.35
C LYS A 217 41.14 -23.09 -33.29
N SER A 218 41.96 -22.09 -33.61
CA SER A 218 42.40 -21.03 -32.70
C SER A 218 42.62 -19.72 -33.44
N VAL A 219 42.56 -18.61 -32.70
CA VAL A 219 42.76 -17.25 -33.23
C VAL A 219 44.18 -17.10 -33.78
N GLU A 220 45.18 -17.66 -33.10
CA GLU A 220 46.59 -17.59 -33.50
C GLU A 220 46.83 -18.21 -34.88
N GLU A 221 46.18 -19.35 -35.16
CA GLU A 221 46.27 -20.05 -36.45
C GLU A 221 45.62 -19.26 -37.58
N VAL A 222 44.40 -18.73 -37.34
CA VAL A 222 43.67 -17.95 -38.34
C VAL A 222 44.40 -16.64 -38.65
N VAL A 223 44.89 -15.93 -37.63
CA VAL A 223 45.67 -14.68 -37.81
C VAL A 223 46.97 -14.96 -38.56
N LYS A 224 47.65 -16.07 -38.27
CA LYS A 224 48.86 -16.47 -39.00
C LYS A 224 48.56 -16.71 -40.48
N ARG A 225 47.44 -17.36 -40.81
CA ARG A 225 47.04 -17.55 -42.21
C ARG A 225 46.64 -16.23 -42.87
N ALA A 226 45.87 -15.37 -42.20
CA ALA A 226 45.46 -14.07 -42.72
C ALA A 226 46.65 -13.16 -43.09
N ARG A 227 47.78 -13.28 -42.36
CA ARG A 227 49.05 -12.58 -42.69
C ARG A 227 49.70 -13.01 -44.01
N SER A 228 49.24 -14.08 -44.63
CA SER A 228 49.81 -14.64 -45.88
C SER A 228 48.84 -14.55 -47.06
N ILE A 229 47.80 -13.72 -46.97
CA ILE A 229 46.85 -13.51 -48.06
C ILE A 229 47.37 -12.38 -48.95
N ASP A 230 47.68 -12.71 -50.20
CA ASP A 230 48.12 -11.77 -51.23
C ASP A 230 46.92 -11.23 -52.04
N GLN A 231 47.03 -10.01 -52.56
CA GLN A 231 46.03 -9.44 -53.47
C GLN A 231 46.01 -10.25 -54.77
N ARG A 232 44.82 -10.68 -55.22
CA ARG A 232 44.69 -11.46 -56.46
C ARG A 232 44.74 -10.59 -57.71
N GLY A 233 44.34 -9.33 -57.59
CA GLY A 233 44.22 -8.40 -58.71
C GLY A 233 43.07 -8.76 -59.65
N GLY A 234 42.92 -7.95 -60.70
CA GLY A 234 41.86 -8.09 -61.70
C GLY A 234 41.34 -6.74 -62.17
N GLU A 235 40.82 -6.68 -63.39
CA GLU A 235 40.23 -5.46 -63.97
C GLU A 235 38.72 -5.32 -63.63
N GLU A 236 38.10 -6.36 -63.09
CA GLU A 236 36.66 -6.40 -62.74
C GLU A 236 36.45 -6.64 -61.24
N THR A 237 35.31 -6.15 -60.74
CA THR A 237 34.83 -6.35 -59.36
C THR A 237 33.47 -7.05 -59.41
N ASN A 238 33.46 -8.39 -59.43
CA ASN A 238 32.24 -9.20 -59.52
C ASN A 238 31.69 -9.55 -58.12
N THR A 239 31.04 -8.57 -57.47
CA THR A 239 30.55 -8.68 -56.08
C THR A 239 29.38 -9.65 -55.94
N ALA A 240 28.46 -9.71 -56.92
CA ALA A 240 27.35 -10.65 -56.87
C ALA A 240 27.85 -12.10 -56.92
N LEU A 241 28.86 -12.38 -57.75
CA LEU A 241 29.55 -13.66 -57.80
C LEU A 241 30.23 -14.00 -56.46
N GLY A 242 30.92 -13.04 -55.85
CA GLY A 242 31.57 -13.20 -54.53
C GLY A 242 30.58 -13.60 -53.43
N ILE A 243 29.44 -12.91 -53.35
CA ILE A 243 28.35 -13.20 -52.39
C ILE A 243 27.76 -14.59 -52.67
N ASN A 244 27.51 -14.93 -53.94
CA ASN A 244 26.93 -16.22 -54.30
C ASN A 244 27.85 -17.40 -53.98
N VAL A 245 29.16 -17.29 -54.21
CA VAL A 245 30.13 -18.33 -53.84
C VAL A 245 30.25 -18.45 -52.32
N ALA A 246 30.25 -17.32 -51.61
CA ALA A 246 30.25 -17.33 -50.15
C ALA A 246 29.03 -18.08 -49.58
N ARG A 247 27.82 -17.76 -50.08
CA ARG A 247 26.56 -18.42 -49.71
C ARG A 247 26.51 -19.89 -50.10
N SER A 248 26.75 -20.19 -51.37
CA SER A 248 26.48 -21.50 -51.96
C SER A 248 27.58 -22.54 -51.70
N GLU A 249 28.82 -22.09 -51.45
CA GLU A 249 29.98 -22.95 -51.22
C GLU A 249 30.64 -22.71 -49.85
N ALA A 250 31.03 -21.47 -49.52
CA ALA A 250 31.87 -21.22 -48.33
C ALA A 250 31.17 -21.60 -47.01
N PHE A 251 29.88 -21.28 -46.85
CA PHE A 251 29.08 -21.72 -45.70
C PHE A 251 28.78 -23.23 -45.68
N LYS A 252 28.96 -23.94 -46.80
CA LYS A 252 28.79 -25.41 -46.84
C LYS A 252 30.11 -26.15 -46.58
N HIS A 253 31.24 -25.52 -46.86
CA HIS A 253 32.58 -26.06 -46.63
C HIS A 253 33.02 -25.87 -45.18
N GLY A 254 32.56 -26.76 -44.31
CA GLY A 254 32.89 -26.77 -42.88
C GLY A 254 31.88 -26.04 -42.00
N GLY A 255 30.78 -25.54 -42.57
CA GLY A 255 29.70 -24.90 -41.81
C GLY A 255 28.91 -25.87 -40.93
N ARG A 256 28.47 -25.36 -39.79
CA ARG A 256 27.84 -26.13 -38.71
C ARG A 256 26.33 -25.95 -38.74
N ARG A 257 25.60 -27.05 -38.61
CA ARG A 257 24.13 -27.04 -38.60
C ARG A 257 23.62 -26.38 -37.32
N GLY A 258 22.83 -25.30 -37.46
CA GLY A 258 22.30 -24.53 -36.33
C GLY A 258 23.20 -23.37 -35.88
N ALA A 259 24.33 -23.13 -36.56
CA ALA A 259 25.14 -21.93 -36.36
C ALA A 259 24.47 -20.71 -36.99
N LYS A 260 24.57 -19.53 -36.36
CA LYS A 260 24.22 -18.28 -37.05
C LYS A 260 25.26 -18.01 -38.14
N LYS A 261 24.79 -17.71 -39.34
CA LYS A 261 25.64 -17.42 -40.51
C LYS A 261 25.79 -15.91 -40.67
N VAL A 262 27.03 -15.42 -40.64
CA VAL A 262 27.34 -14.00 -40.80
C VAL A 262 28.28 -13.83 -41.98
N MET A 263 27.92 -12.96 -42.92
CA MET A 263 28.74 -12.60 -44.07
C MET A 263 29.23 -11.16 -43.91
N ILE A 264 30.52 -10.91 -44.11
CA ILE A 264 31.09 -9.56 -44.08
C ILE A 264 31.65 -9.25 -45.47
N VAL A 265 30.99 -8.37 -46.21
CA VAL A 265 31.36 -7.98 -47.58
C VAL A 265 32.13 -6.66 -47.53
N ILE A 266 33.34 -6.64 -48.10
CA ILE A 266 34.21 -5.45 -48.17
C ILE A 266 34.53 -5.19 -49.63
N THR A 267 34.31 -3.96 -50.09
CA THR A 267 34.57 -3.52 -51.48
C THR A 267 34.81 -2.02 -51.58
N ASP A 268 35.50 -1.59 -52.63
CA ASP A 268 35.77 -0.18 -52.93
C ASP A 268 35.18 0.30 -54.28
N GLY A 269 34.40 -0.55 -54.97
CA GLY A 269 33.87 -0.27 -56.30
C GLY A 269 32.50 -0.88 -56.55
N GLU A 270 31.76 -0.27 -57.48
CA GLU A 270 30.50 -0.82 -57.98
C GLU A 270 30.70 -2.19 -58.65
N SER A 271 29.73 -3.08 -58.45
CA SER A 271 29.74 -4.42 -59.02
C SER A 271 29.72 -4.37 -60.56
N HIS A 272 30.58 -5.15 -61.21
CA HIS A 272 30.53 -5.29 -62.69
C HIS A 272 29.44 -6.28 -63.13
N ASP A 273 28.91 -7.06 -62.18
CA ASP A 273 27.81 -8.01 -62.30
C ASP A 273 26.55 -7.54 -61.51
N SER A 274 26.31 -6.23 -61.38
CA SER A 274 25.14 -5.67 -60.65
C SER A 274 23.78 -6.27 -61.02
N PRO A 275 23.49 -6.70 -62.28
CA PRO A 275 22.20 -7.35 -62.60
C PRO A 275 21.92 -8.62 -61.79
N ASP A 276 22.96 -9.33 -61.35
CA ASP A 276 22.84 -10.58 -60.57
C ASP A 276 22.84 -10.33 -59.05
N LEU A 277 23.12 -9.10 -58.61
CA LEU A 277 23.26 -8.73 -57.20
C LEU A 277 21.93 -8.87 -56.43
N GLN A 278 20.82 -8.47 -57.04
CA GLN A 278 19.49 -8.61 -56.46
C GLN A 278 19.18 -10.08 -56.12
N GLN A 279 19.42 -11.00 -57.07
CA GLN A 279 19.18 -12.42 -56.84
C GLN A 279 20.10 -12.97 -55.74
N ALA A 280 21.37 -12.54 -55.71
CA ALA A 280 22.33 -12.98 -54.70
C ALA A 280 21.91 -12.57 -53.27
N ILE A 281 21.33 -11.38 -53.11
CA ILE A 281 20.84 -10.85 -51.83
C ILE A 281 19.56 -11.59 -51.40
N GLU A 282 18.57 -11.71 -52.29
CA GLU A 282 17.32 -12.42 -52.03
C GLU A 282 17.58 -13.89 -51.61
N ASP A 283 18.49 -14.57 -52.31
CA ASP A 283 18.91 -15.93 -51.95
C ASP A 283 19.62 -15.99 -50.59
N SER A 284 20.42 -14.98 -50.25
CA SER A 284 21.12 -14.90 -48.96
C SER A 284 20.16 -14.66 -47.80
N GLU A 285 19.07 -13.92 -48.02
CA GLU A 285 17.99 -13.73 -47.04
C GLU A 285 17.22 -15.02 -46.79
N LYS A 286 16.91 -15.74 -47.88
CA LYS A 286 16.26 -17.06 -47.81
C LYS A 286 17.10 -18.10 -47.06
N ASP A 287 18.43 -18.00 -47.14
CA ASP A 287 19.37 -18.87 -46.44
C ASP A 287 19.68 -18.42 -44.99
N GLU A 288 18.97 -17.40 -44.49
CA GLU A 288 19.08 -16.77 -43.17
C GLU A 288 20.50 -16.26 -42.86
N ILE A 289 21.15 -15.62 -43.84
CA ILE A 289 22.49 -15.06 -43.69
C ILE A 289 22.42 -13.56 -43.35
N THR A 290 22.94 -13.18 -42.19
CA THR A 290 23.13 -11.77 -41.82
C THR A 290 24.34 -11.19 -42.54
N ARG A 291 24.17 -10.12 -43.31
CA ARG A 291 25.20 -9.52 -44.15
C ARG A 291 25.59 -8.15 -43.63
N TYR A 292 26.87 -7.96 -43.35
CA TYR A 292 27.50 -6.67 -43.08
C TYR A 292 28.21 -6.20 -44.34
N ALA A 293 28.00 -4.94 -44.74
CA ALA A 293 28.57 -4.39 -45.96
C ALA A 293 29.43 -3.17 -45.63
N ILE A 294 30.68 -3.17 -46.10
CA ILE A 294 31.69 -2.15 -45.80
C ILE A 294 32.14 -1.52 -47.11
N ALA A 295 31.77 -0.25 -47.30
CA ALA A 295 32.17 0.57 -48.44
C ALA A 295 33.48 1.30 -48.17
N VAL A 296 34.49 1.08 -49.01
CA VAL A 296 35.80 1.75 -48.92
C VAL A 296 35.90 2.85 -49.97
N LEU A 297 35.96 4.12 -49.55
CA LEU A 297 35.89 5.26 -50.47
C LEU A 297 37.24 5.74 -51.02
N GLY A 298 38.32 5.00 -50.78
CA GLY A 298 39.68 5.37 -51.16
C GLY A 298 39.82 5.66 -52.66
N TYR A 299 39.30 4.77 -53.51
CA TYR A 299 39.31 4.93 -54.97
C TYR A 299 38.53 6.18 -55.45
N TYR A 300 37.32 6.38 -54.93
CA TYR A 300 36.45 7.51 -55.28
C TYR A 300 37.05 8.85 -54.84
N ASN A 301 37.57 8.93 -53.60
CA ASN A 301 38.18 10.13 -53.05
C ASN A 301 39.48 10.51 -53.78
N ARG A 302 40.33 9.54 -54.13
CA ARG A 302 41.58 9.78 -54.88
C ARG A 302 41.32 10.32 -56.30
N ARG A 303 40.16 10.02 -56.89
CA ARG A 303 39.79 10.42 -58.27
C ARG A 303 38.75 11.54 -58.34
N GLY A 304 38.22 12.00 -57.20
CA GLY A 304 37.20 13.05 -57.14
C GLY A 304 35.86 12.64 -57.73
N ILE A 305 35.48 11.35 -57.62
CA ILE A 305 34.25 10.77 -58.16
C ILE A 305 33.16 10.81 -57.09
N ASN A 306 31.91 11.13 -57.45
CA ASN A 306 30.78 11.09 -56.51
C ASN A 306 30.43 9.63 -56.14
N PRO A 307 30.49 9.22 -54.85
CA PRO A 307 30.26 7.83 -54.43
C PRO A 307 28.79 7.47 -54.21
N GLU A 308 27.83 8.33 -54.54
CA GLU A 308 26.40 8.13 -54.20
C GLU A 308 25.80 6.83 -54.76
N ALA A 309 26.08 6.49 -56.02
CA ALA A 309 25.61 5.26 -56.65
C ALA A 309 26.17 4.01 -55.94
N PHE A 310 27.48 3.99 -55.71
CA PHE A 310 28.18 2.96 -54.96
C PHE A 310 27.63 2.78 -53.54
N LEU A 311 27.45 3.87 -52.78
CA LEU A 311 26.94 3.79 -51.41
C LEU A 311 25.52 3.21 -51.36
N ASN A 312 24.68 3.47 -52.36
CA ASN A 312 23.35 2.88 -52.45
C ASN A 312 23.41 1.38 -52.76
N GLU A 313 24.33 0.94 -53.62
CA GLU A 313 24.56 -0.49 -53.89
C GLU A 313 25.01 -1.24 -52.63
N ILE A 314 25.98 -0.70 -51.88
CA ILE A 314 26.51 -1.38 -50.68
C ILE A 314 25.48 -1.38 -49.53
N LYS A 315 24.67 -0.33 -49.38
CA LYS A 315 23.53 -0.36 -48.45
C LYS A 315 22.53 -1.45 -48.79
N TYR A 316 22.29 -1.70 -50.08
CA TYR A 316 21.40 -2.76 -50.53
C TYR A 316 21.94 -4.18 -50.24
N ILE A 317 23.27 -4.35 -50.21
CA ILE A 317 23.90 -5.62 -49.81
C ILE A 317 23.70 -5.92 -48.31
N ALA A 318 23.70 -4.89 -47.46
CA ALA A 318 23.57 -5.02 -46.02
C ALA A 318 22.17 -5.56 -45.61
N SER A 319 22.09 -6.28 -44.48
CA SER A 319 20.81 -6.73 -43.94
C SER A 319 20.05 -5.60 -43.22
N ASP A 320 18.72 -5.69 -43.18
CA ASP A 320 17.89 -4.72 -42.47
C ASP A 320 18.02 -4.82 -40.93
N PRO A 321 17.98 -3.69 -40.19
CA PRO A 321 18.02 -2.33 -40.72
C PRO A 321 19.45 -1.95 -41.17
N ASP A 322 19.54 -1.23 -42.28
CA ASP A 322 20.81 -0.89 -42.96
C ASP A 322 21.75 -0.03 -42.10
N ASP A 323 21.21 0.87 -41.26
CA ASP A 323 21.96 1.69 -40.30
C ASP A 323 22.84 0.87 -39.31
N LYS A 324 22.50 -0.40 -39.09
CA LYS A 324 23.24 -1.34 -38.23
C LYS A 324 24.19 -2.25 -38.98
N HIS A 325 23.98 -2.52 -40.26
CA HIS A 325 24.78 -3.50 -41.01
C HIS A 325 25.65 -2.88 -42.10
N PHE A 326 25.44 -1.61 -42.42
CA PHE A 326 26.24 -0.83 -43.36
C PHE A 326 27.30 0.02 -42.64
N PHE A 327 28.51 0.04 -43.20
CA PHE A 327 29.60 0.91 -42.79
C PHE A 327 30.26 1.53 -44.03
N ASN A 328 30.70 2.79 -43.93
CA ASN A 328 31.56 3.40 -44.92
C ASN A 328 32.83 3.95 -44.26
N VAL A 329 33.93 3.90 -45.00
CA VAL A 329 35.23 4.44 -44.56
C VAL A 329 35.80 5.35 -45.65
N THR A 330 36.55 6.36 -45.24
CA THR A 330 37.10 7.37 -46.15
C THR A 330 38.17 6.81 -47.07
N ASP A 331 38.95 5.84 -46.61
CA ASP A 331 40.00 5.15 -47.33
C ASP A 331 40.30 3.78 -46.67
N GLU A 332 41.26 3.04 -47.23
CA GLU A 332 41.63 1.71 -46.74
C GLU A 332 42.24 1.76 -45.33
N ALA A 333 42.94 2.85 -44.96
CA ALA A 333 43.56 3.00 -43.65
C ALA A 333 42.53 3.18 -42.52
N ALA A 334 41.42 3.88 -42.82
CA ALA A 334 40.29 4.11 -41.91
C ALA A 334 39.50 2.84 -41.59
N LEU A 335 39.75 1.70 -42.26
CA LEU A 335 39.17 0.41 -41.89
C LEU A 335 39.50 0.01 -40.44
N LYS A 336 40.63 0.46 -39.89
CA LYS A 336 41.01 0.20 -38.49
C LYS A 336 40.03 0.83 -37.49
N ASP A 337 39.41 1.95 -37.85
CA ASP A 337 38.53 2.73 -36.97
C ASP A 337 37.17 2.04 -36.76
N ILE A 338 36.77 1.18 -37.70
CA ILE A 338 35.49 0.45 -37.63
C ILE A 338 35.62 -0.93 -36.98
N VAL A 339 36.84 -1.41 -36.67
CA VAL A 339 37.06 -2.76 -36.10
C VAL A 339 36.32 -2.94 -34.78
N ASP A 340 36.40 -1.96 -33.89
CA ASP A 340 35.73 -2.02 -32.59
C ASP A 340 34.21 -1.96 -32.76
N ALA A 341 33.70 -1.06 -33.61
CA ALA A 341 32.27 -0.92 -33.86
C ALA A 341 31.66 -2.17 -34.51
N LEU A 342 32.34 -2.74 -35.51
CA LEU A 342 31.91 -3.95 -36.20
C LEU A 342 32.01 -5.19 -35.30
N GLY A 343 33.08 -5.30 -34.51
CA GLY A 343 33.22 -6.36 -33.51
C GLY A 343 32.06 -6.35 -32.53
N GLU A 344 31.79 -5.22 -31.87
CA GLU A 344 30.68 -5.07 -30.91
C GLU A 344 29.30 -5.36 -31.53
N ARG A 345 29.05 -4.94 -32.79
CA ARG A 345 27.79 -5.27 -33.49
C ARG A 345 27.65 -6.76 -33.75
N ILE A 346 28.72 -7.46 -34.13
CA ILE A 346 28.72 -8.92 -34.33
C ILE A 346 28.55 -9.65 -32.99
N PHE A 347 29.17 -9.20 -31.90
CA PHE A 347 29.02 -9.80 -30.58
C PHE A 347 27.60 -9.63 -30.00
N SER A 348 26.90 -8.56 -30.35
CA SER A 348 25.50 -8.38 -29.95
C SER A 348 24.58 -9.50 -30.44
N LEU A 349 24.95 -10.21 -31.53
CA LEU A 349 24.19 -11.36 -32.06
C LEU A 349 24.28 -12.62 -31.19
N GLU A 350 25.29 -12.76 -30.31
CA GLU A 350 25.46 -13.90 -29.38
C GLU A 350 24.53 -13.80 -28.15
N GLY A 351 24.02 -12.59 -27.86
CA GLY A 351 23.25 -12.29 -26.63
C GLY A 351 21.77 -11.94 -26.82
N THR A 352 21.31 -11.77 -28.06
CA THR A 352 19.96 -11.28 -28.37
C THR A 352 19.11 -12.28 -29.14
N SER A 353 17.81 -12.33 -28.84
CA SER A 353 16.81 -12.99 -29.70
C SER A 353 16.81 -12.38 -31.11
N THR A 354 16.09 -13.01 -32.05
CA THR A 354 16.07 -12.72 -33.50
C THR A 354 15.90 -11.25 -33.92
N ASN A 355 15.55 -10.33 -33.01
CA ASN A 355 15.40 -8.89 -33.25
C ASN A 355 16.43 -7.99 -32.54
N GLY A 356 17.53 -8.53 -32.01
CA GLY A 356 18.78 -7.78 -31.86
C GLY A 356 18.95 -6.77 -30.71
N THR A 357 18.13 -6.75 -29.64
CA THR A 357 18.35 -5.76 -28.53
C THR A 357 17.93 -6.16 -27.10
N ALA A 358 17.31 -7.31 -26.84
CA ALA A 358 16.66 -7.60 -25.55
C ALA A 358 17.20 -8.86 -24.84
N PHE A 359 17.45 -8.77 -23.53
CA PHE A 359 17.82 -9.88 -22.66
C PHE A 359 16.57 -10.66 -22.21
N GLY A 360 16.57 -11.98 -22.42
CA GLY A 360 15.58 -12.91 -21.88
C GLY A 360 15.87 -13.26 -20.42
N LEU A 361 16.54 -14.39 -20.18
CA LEU A 361 16.90 -14.87 -18.84
C LEU A 361 18.40 -14.82 -18.54
N GLN A 362 19.21 -14.36 -19.49
CA GLN A 362 20.66 -14.26 -19.40
C GLN A 362 21.12 -13.48 -18.17
N MET A 363 20.41 -12.40 -17.84
CA MET A 363 20.69 -11.53 -16.67
C MET A 363 19.66 -11.69 -15.56
N SER A 364 18.94 -12.82 -15.53
CA SER A 364 17.77 -13.02 -14.66
C SER A 364 18.02 -12.84 -13.16
N GLN A 365 19.24 -13.13 -12.67
CA GLN A 365 19.57 -13.11 -11.25
C GLN A 365 18.57 -13.90 -10.37
N ALA A 366 18.16 -15.08 -10.85
CA ALA A 366 17.22 -15.95 -10.18
C ALA A 366 17.72 -16.36 -8.79
N GLY A 367 16.83 -16.28 -7.80
CA GLY A 367 17.17 -16.48 -6.39
C GLY A 367 17.46 -15.19 -5.65
N PHE A 368 17.15 -14.03 -6.25
CA PHE A 368 17.18 -12.73 -5.54
C PHE A 368 16.25 -12.76 -4.33
N SER A 369 15.07 -13.36 -4.48
CA SER A 369 14.18 -13.76 -3.39
C SER A 369 13.78 -15.22 -3.60
N ALA A 370 13.34 -15.90 -2.53
CA ALA A 370 12.96 -17.30 -2.58
C ALA A 370 11.84 -17.60 -1.57
N HIS A 371 10.90 -18.46 -1.96
CA HIS A 371 9.79 -18.87 -1.12
C HIS A 371 9.40 -20.33 -1.35
N ASN A 372 9.21 -21.09 -0.29
CA ASN A 372 8.87 -22.52 -0.36
C ASN A 372 7.41 -22.71 -0.76
N VAL A 373 7.15 -23.44 -1.86
CA VAL A 373 5.82 -23.84 -2.35
C VAL A 373 5.61 -25.35 -2.16
N GLU A 374 4.39 -25.84 -2.35
CA GLU A 374 4.03 -27.23 -2.05
C GLU A 374 4.84 -28.27 -2.84
N ASP A 375 5.13 -27.98 -4.12
CA ASP A 375 5.77 -28.88 -5.07
C ASP A 375 7.24 -28.52 -5.37
N GLY A 376 7.80 -27.52 -4.67
CA GLY A 376 9.13 -27.01 -5.01
C GLY A 376 9.50 -25.69 -4.33
N ILE A 377 10.20 -24.85 -5.07
CA ILE A 377 10.57 -23.50 -4.61
C ILE A 377 10.27 -22.47 -5.71
N LEU A 378 9.68 -21.36 -5.30
CA LEU A 378 9.51 -20.17 -6.11
C LEU A 378 10.71 -19.26 -5.89
N VAL A 379 11.30 -18.75 -6.97
CA VAL A 379 12.41 -17.79 -6.90
C VAL A 379 12.08 -16.56 -7.73
N GLY A 380 12.46 -15.40 -7.20
CA GLY A 380 12.42 -14.14 -7.92
C GLY A 380 13.63 -13.97 -8.82
N ALA A 381 13.40 -13.43 -10.02
CA ALA A 381 14.37 -13.22 -11.08
C ALA A 381 14.30 -11.77 -11.59
N VAL A 382 14.87 -10.85 -10.83
CA VAL A 382 14.72 -9.39 -11.03
C VAL A 382 15.26 -8.86 -12.35
N GLY A 383 16.26 -9.52 -12.94
CA GLY A 383 16.89 -9.08 -14.19
C GLY A 383 16.33 -9.77 -15.44
N ALA A 384 15.28 -10.58 -15.28
CA ALA A 384 14.63 -11.23 -16.41
C ALA A 384 13.92 -10.19 -17.30
N TYR A 385 13.91 -10.41 -18.61
CA TYR A 385 13.19 -9.61 -19.59
C TYR A 385 13.52 -8.13 -19.50
N ASP A 386 14.80 -7.79 -19.66
CA ASP A 386 15.33 -6.41 -19.56
C ASP A 386 15.01 -5.73 -18.22
N TRP A 387 15.24 -6.46 -17.12
CA TRP A 387 14.94 -6.01 -15.75
C TRP A 387 13.48 -5.69 -15.46
N ASN A 388 12.53 -6.03 -16.35
CA ASN A 388 11.12 -6.06 -15.97
C ASN A 388 10.91 -7.02 -14.79
N GLY A 389 11.67 -8.12 -14.79
CA GLY A 389 11.69 -9.13 -13.77
C GLY A 389 10.66 -10.23 -14.02
N ALA A 390 10.83 -11.35 -13.33
CA ALA A 390 9.96 -12.51 -13.43
C ALA A 390 9.98 -13.31 -12.13
N VAL A 391 9.06 -14.26 -12.02
CA VAL A 391 9.14 -15.35 -11.05
C VAL A 391 9.34 -16.67 -11.77
N LEU A 392 10.18 -17.52 -11.20
CA LEU A 392 10.48 -18.86 -11.73
C LEU A 392 10.21 -19.89 -10.66
N LYS A 393 9.81 -21.10 -11.03
CA LYS A 393 9.56 -22.17 -10.08
C LYS A 393 10.39 -23.40 -10.42
N GLU A 394 11.04 -24.00 -9.43
CA GLU A 394 11.76 -25.27 -9.55
C GLU A 394 10.99 -26.35 -8.80
N THR A 395 10.42 -27.32 -9.54
CA THR A 395 9.64 -28.43 -8.98
C THR A 395 10.43 -29.73 -8.97
N ARG A 396 9.85 -30.84 -8.50
CA ARG A 396 10.44 -32.18 -8.67
C ARG A 396 10.46 -32.64 -10.13
N GLN A 397 9.57 -32.13 -10.97
CA GLN A 397 9.41 -32.53 -12.37
C GLN A 397 10.26 -31.67 -13.32
N GLY A 398 10.84 -30.58 -12.82
CA GLY A 398 11.70 -29.68 -13.58
C GLY A 398 11.40 -28.21 -13.36
N LYS A 399 11.98 -27.39 -14.25
CA LYS A 399 11.91 -25.94 -14.25
C LYS A 399 10.58 -25.47 -14.84
N VAL A 400 9.97 -24.46 -14.22
CA VAL A 400 8.74 -23.82 -14.68
C VAL A 400 9.02 -22.33 -14.88
N ILE A 401 8.96 -21.90 -16.14
CA ILE A 401 9.36 -20.56 -16.57
C ILE A 401 8.17 -19.92 -17.30
N PRO A 402 7.52 -18.90 -16.72
CA PRO A 402 6.48 -18.15 -17.40
C PRO A 402 7.06 -17.33 -18.57
N PRO A 403 6.40 -17.31 -19.75
CA PRO A 403 6.83 -16.50 -20.87
C PRO A 403 6.66 -15.00 -20.58
N LYS A 404 7.45 -14.15 -21.23
CA LYS A 404 7.37 -12.67 -21.09
C LYS A 404 5.95 -12.15 -21.32
N SER A 405 5.22 -12.73 -22.26
CA SER A 405 3.83 -12.35 -22.59
C SER A 405 2.85 -12.51 -21.43
N SER A 406 3.11 -13.40 -20.45
CA SER A 406 2.26 -13.56 -19.26
C SER A 406 2.21 -12.31 -18.38
N TYR A 407 3.15 -11.38 -18.54
CA TYR A 407 3.23 -10.15 -17.75
C TYR A 407 2.79 -8.90 -18.54
N ALA A 408 2.56 -9.01 -19.86
CA ALA A 408 2.42 -7.87 -20.76
C ALA A 408 1.27 -6.92 -20.41
N GLN A 409 0.15 -7.44 -19.89
CA GLN A 409 -1.00 -6.63 -19.49
C GLN A 409 -0.68 -5.70 -18.30
N GLU A 410 0.14 -6.18 -17.35
CA GLU A 410 0.46 -5.44 -16.13
C GLU A 410 1.81 -4.71 -16.22
N PHE A 411 2.65 -5.11 -17.17
CA PHE A 411 3.97 -4.55 -17.44
C PHE A 411 4.10 -4.26 -18.95
N PRO A 412 3.34 -3.28 -19.47
CA PRO A 412 3.29 -2.97 -20.88
C PRO A 412 4.59 -2.30 -21.37
N GLU A 413 4.98 -2.56 -22.62
CA GLU A 413 6.25 -2.09 -23.21
C GLU A 413 6.28 -0.56 -23.37
N GLU A 414 5.13 0.09 -23.55
CA GLU A 414 5.03 1.55 -23.67
C GLU A 414 5.52 2.27 -22.41
N LEU A 415 5.46 1.60 -21.26
CA LEU A 415 5.95 2.14 -19.99
C LEU A 415 7.46 1.95 -19.79
N LYS A 416 8.21 1.41 -20.78
CA LYS A 416 9.68 1.13 -20.78
C LYS A 416 10.33 1.39 -19.42
N ASN A 417 10.07 0.51 -18.46
CA ASN A 417 10.14 0.81 -17.01
C ASN A 417 11.56 1.05 -16.45
N HIS A 418 12.59 1.23 -17.27
CA HIS A 418 14.02 1.24 -16.87
C HIS A 418 14.37 0.11 -15.86
N GLY A 419 13.65 -1.03 -15.94
CA GLY A 419 13.71 -2.15 -15.00
C GLY A 419 12.76 -2.03 -13.80
N ALA A 420 11.65 -2.78 -13.83
CA ALA A 420 10.65 -2.82 -12.75
C ALA A 420 11.04 -3.71 -11.54
N TYR A 421 11.96 -4.64 -11.73
CA TYR A 421 12.46 -5.60 -10.73
C TYR A 421 11.38 -6.51 -10.14
N LEU A 422 10.45 -7.00 -10.97
CA LEU A 422 9.50 -8.01 -10.52
C LEU A 422 10.23 -9.26 -9.99
N GLY A 423 9.79 -9.76 -8.83
CA GLY A 423 10.47 -10.84 -8.11
C GLY A 423 11.56 -10.33 -7.17
N TYR A 424 11.63 -9.03 -6.89
CA TYR A 424 12.49 -8.52 -5.81
C TYR A 424 12.13 -9.17 -4.48
N THR A 425 10.83 -9.36 -4.25
CA THR A 425 10.26 -10.18 -3.18
C THR A 425 9.33 -11.22 -3.78
N VAL A 426 9.27 -12.38 -3.15
CA VAL A 426 8.27 -13.40 -3.43
C VAL A 426 7.75 -13.98 -2.13
N THR A 427 6.45 -14.19 -2.05
CA THR A 427 5.79 -14.86 -0.92
C THR A 427 4.49 -15.53 -1.40
N SER A 428 3.66 -15.99 -0.48
CA SER A 428 2.33 -16.50 -0.78
C SER A 428 1.33 -16.11 0.28
N VAL A 429 0.07 -16.00 -0.11
CA VAL A 429 -1.06 -15.90 0.81
C VAL A 429 -1.90 -17.18 0.71
N VAL A 430 -2.40 -17.65 1.84
CA VAL A 430 -3.35 -18.76 1.89
C VAL A 430 -4.74 -18.16 1.93
N SER A 431 -5.56 -18.46 0.93
CA SER A 431 -6.95 -17.99 0.83
C SER A 431 -7.90 -19.11 1.28
N ALA A 432 -8.97 -18.73 1.98
CA ALA A 432 -10.05 -19.63 2.37
C ALA A 432 -10.74 -20.36 1.19
N LYS A 433 -10.74 -19.79 -0.03
CA LYS A 433 -11.45 -20.34 -1.20
C LYS A 433 -10.57 -20.85 -2.33
N ASN A 434 -9.47 -20.14 -2.63
CA ASN A 434 -8.65 -20.44 -3.82
C ASN A 434 -7.34 -21.15 -3.47
N GLY A 435 -7.21 -21.64 -2.24
CA GLY A 435 -5.97 -22.21 -1.74
C GLY A 435 -4.84 -21.17 -1.75
N ARG A 436 -3.65 -21.58 -2.14
CA ARG A 436 -2.45 -20.75 -2.03
C ARG A 436 -2.22 -19.88 -3.27
N LEU A 437 -2.25 -18.56 -3.09
CA LEU A 437 -1.93 -17.57 -4.13
C LEU A 437 -0.49 -17.10 -3.95
N LEU A 438 0.19 -16.81 -5.06
CA LEU A 438 1.56 -16.31 -5.05
C LEU A 438 1.57 -14.79 -5.15
N VAL A 439 2.56 -14.17 -4.51
CA VAL A 439 2.71 -12.72 -4.47
C VAL A 439 4.14 -12.36 -4.85
N ALA A 440 4.31 -11.34 -5.69
CA ALA A 440 5.62 -10.84 -6.07
C ALA A 440 5.65 -9.31 -6.11
N GLY A 441 6.72 -8.74 -5.57
CA GLY A 441 6.97 -7.29 -5.59
C GLY A 441 7.84 -6.86 -6.76
N ALA A 442 7.55 -5.68 -7.30
CA ALA A 442 8.27 -4.97 -8.35
C ALA A 442 8.51 -3.51 -7.90
N PRO A 443 9.45 -3.27 -6.97
CA PRO A 443 9.58 -1.99 -6.26
C PRO A 443 10.04 -0.82 -7.13
N ARG A 444 10.53 -1.08 -8.34
CA ARG A 444 10.93 -0.05 -9.31
C ARG A 444 9.90 0.21 -10.40
N PHE A 445 8.81 -0.55 -10.45
CA PHE A 445 7.76 -0.33 -11.44
C PHE A 445 7.27 1.12 -11.42
N ASN A 446 7.30 1.79 -12.57
CA ASN A 446 6.93 3.21 -12.71
C ASN A 446 7.58 4.13 -11.65
N HIS A 447 8.75 3.74 -11.12
CA HIS A 447 9.46 4.39 -10.00
C HIS A 447 8.68 4.51 -8.68
N THR A 448 7.40 4.14 -8.62
CA THR A 448 6.58 4.16 -7.39
C THR A 448 6.48 2.79 -6.71
N GLY A 449 6.64 1.71 -7.48
CA GLY A 449 6.55 0.33 -7.03
C GLY A 449 5.18 -0.32 -7.27
N LYS A 450 5.17 -1.66 -7.34
CA LYS A 450 3.98 -2.48 -7.61
C LYS A 450 4.10 -3.84 -6.93
N VAL A 451 2.96 -4.45 -6.61
CA VAL A 451 2.85 -5.84 -6.14
C VAL A 451 1.79 -6.54 -6.97
N ILE A 452 2.08 -7.74 -7.46
CA ILE A 452 1.11 -8.59 -8.16
C ILE A 452 0.79 -9.83 -7.34
N ILE A 453 -0.48 -10.24 -7.40
CA ILE A 453 -0.98 -11.49 -6.82
C ILE A 453 -1.46 -12.37 -7.98
N PHE A 454 -0.97 -13.60 -8.06
CA PHE A 454 -1.14 -14.44 -9.23
C PHE A 454 -1.18 -15.94 -8.88
N THR A 455 -1.62 -16.74 -9.84
CA THR A 455 -1.48 -18.20 -9.82
C THR A 455 -0.44 -18.63 -10.86
N LEU A 456 0.30 -19.69 -10.56
CA LEU A 456 1.30 -20.27 -11.47
C LEU A 456 1.18 -21.80 -11.45
N ASN A 457 0.76 -22.36 -12.58
CA ASN A 457 0.68 -23.81 -12.74
C ASN A 457 2.02 -24.42 -13.19
N ASN A 458 2.11 -25.75 -13.25
CA ASN A 458 3.36 -26.45 -13.62
C ASN A 458 3.66 -26.42 -15.12
N SER A 459 2.71 -25.99 -15.96
CA SER A 459 2.96 -25.78 -17.39
C SER A 459 3.51 -24.39 -17.71
N GLY A 460 3.74 -23.54 -16.70
CA GLY A 460 4.24 -22.18 -16.86
C GLY A 460 3.17 -21.14 -17.20
N ASN A 461 1.89 -21.51 -17.16
CA ASN A 461 0.80 -20.56 -17.32
C ASN A 461 0.63 -19.75 -16.02
N LEU A 462 0.80 -18.44 -16.13
CA LEU A 462 0.69 -17.48 -15.05
C LEU A 462 -0.52 -16.58 -15.30
N THR A 463 -1.38 -16.46 -14.29
CA THR A 463 -2.55 -15.57 -14.34
C THR A 463 -2.48 -14.57 -13.20
N ILE A 464 -2.38 -13.28 -13.53
CA ILE A 464 -2.40 -12.21 -12.54
C ILE A 464 -3.86 -11.94 -12.15
N LEU A 465 -4.14 -12.01 -10.86
CA LEU A 465 -5.48 -11.82 -10.28
C LEU A 465 -5.67 -10.39 -9.77
N HIS A 466 -4.62 -9.84 -9.14
CA HIS A 466 -4.65 -8.50 -8.58
C HIS A 466 -3.31 -7.78 -8.76
N SER A 467 -3.37 -6.46 -8.86
CA SER A 467 -2.22 -5.57 -8.91
C SER A 467 -2.41 -4.42 -7.91
N LEU A 468 -1.50 -4.30 -6.95
CA LEU A 468 -1.45 -3.21 -5.97
C LEU A 468 -0.34 -2.23 -6.36
N LYS A 469 -0.64 -0.94 -6.46
CA LYS A 469 0.31 0.10 -6.93
C LYS A 469 0.76 1.00 -5.79
N GLY A 470 2.06 1.29 -5.73
CA GLY A 470 2.63 2.30 -4.85
C GLY A 470 2.29 3.70 -5.32
N MET A 471 2.09 4.63 -4.37
CA MET A 471 1.65 6.00 -4.65
C MET A 471 2.80 7.02 -4.75
N GLN A 472 3.90 6.81 -4.03
CA GLN A 472 5.00 7.77 -3.95
C GLN A 472 6.22 7.27 -4.73
N ILE A 473 6.75 8.12 -5.59
CA ILE A 473 7.98 7.86 -6.34
C ILE A 473 9.17 7.66 -5.40
N GLY A 474 10.04 6.71 -5.72
CA GLY A 474 11.22 6.38 -4.93
C GLY A 474 10.92 5.65 -3.61
N SER A 475 9.66 5.45 -3.23
CA SER A 475 9.30 4.83 -1.94
C SER A 475 9.67 3.35 -1.82
N TYR A 476 9.98 2.72 -2.96
CA TYR A 476 10.38 1.32 -3.06
C TYR A 476 9.29 0.35 -2.58
N TYR A 477 8.02 0.69 -2.85
CA TYR A 477 6.83 -0.07 -2.47
C TYR A 477 6.85 -1.49 -3.07
N GLY A 478 6.71 -2.51 -2.22
CA GLY A 478 6.79 -3.92 -2.63
C GLY A 478 8.18 -4.56 -2.47
N SER A 479 9.13 -3.85 -1.87
CA SER A 479 10.48 -4.36 -1.60
C SER A 479 10.59 -5.30 -0.39
N GLU A 480 9.57 -5.33 0.47
CA GLU A 480 9.36 -6.33 1.52
C GLU A 480 7.86 -6.61 1.61
N ILE A 481 7.49 -7.89 1.68
CA ILE A 481 6.09 -8.34 1.68
C ILE A 481 5.95 -9.51 2.65
N ALA A 482 4.96 -9.44 3.55
CA ALA A 482 4.66 -10.50 4.50
C ALA A 482 3.16 -10.84 4.52
N ALA A 483 2.86 -12.13 4.62
CA ALA A 483 1.52 -12.64 4.88
C ALA A 483 1.36 -12.82 6.39
N LEU A 484 0.35 -12.20 6.97
CA LEU A 484 0.01 -12.30 8.39
C LEU A 484 -1.33 -13.00 8.53
N ASP A 485 -1.29 -14.15 9.19
CA ASP A 485 -2.41 -14.88 9.76
C ASP A 485 -2.38 -14.54 11.25
N PHE A 486 -3.25 -13.64 11.69
CA PHE A 486 -3.19 -13.14 13.07
C PHE A 486 -3.98 -14.01 14.03
N ASP A 487 -4.96 -14.82 13.60
CA ASP A 487 -5.78 -15.65 14.50
C ASP A 487 -5.34 -17.13 14.52
N GLY A 488 -4.36 -17.49 13.67
CA GLY A 488 -3.73 -18.78 13.64
C GLY A 488 -4.59 -19.88 13.01
N ASP A 489 -5.61 -19.53 12.22
CA ASP A 489 -6.51 -20.48 11.57
C ASP A 489 -5.91 -21.15 10.31
N GLY A 490 -4.74 -20.68 9.87
CA GLY A 490 -4.03 -21.14 8.68
C GLY A 490 -4.39 -20.39 7.40
N VAL A 491 -5.28 -19.40 7.46
CA VAL A 491 -5.67 -18.50 6.38
C VAL A 491 -4.99 -17.15 6.59
N THR A 492 -4.53 -16.53 5.51
CA THR A 492 -3.92 -15.20 5.59
C THR A 492 -5.00 -14.12 5.72
N ASP A 493 -5.01 -13.40 6.84
CA ASP A 493 -5.89 -12.26 7.07
C ASP A 493 -5.41 -10.96 6.43
N ASN A 494 -4.12 -10.68 6.55
CA ASN A 494 -3.51 -9.44 6.06
C ASN A 494 -2.29 -9.72 5.18
N LEU A 495 -2.22 -9.00 4.07
CA LEU A 495 -1.01 -8.84 3.27
C LEU A 495 -0.37 -7.50 3.62
N LEU A 496 0.86 -7.55 4.13
CA LEU A 496 1.67 -6.38 4.47
C LEU A 496 2.61 -6.06 3.32
N VAL A 497 2.63 -4.81 2.88
CA VAL A 497 3.51 -4.35 1.79
C VAL A 497 4.31 -3.14 2.27
N ALA A 498 5.63 -3.27 2.35
CA ALA A 498 6.49 -2.20 2.80
C ALA A 498 6.93 -1.27 1.66
N ALA A 499 7.16 -0.01 2.03
CA ALA A 499 7.82 1.02 1.24
C ALA A 499 8.89 1.70 2.13
N PRO A 500 10.05 1.06 2.34
CA PRO A 500 11.04 1.51 3.32
C PRO A 500 11.64 2.88 2.99
N MET A 501 11.67 3.27 1.72
CA MET A 501 12.20 4.56 1.28
C MET A 501 11.10 5.64 1.22
N TYR A 502 9.92 5.38 1.79
CA TYR A 502 8.85 6.37 1.84
C TYR A 502 9.30 7.64 2.56
N PHE A 503 9.16 8.77 1.87
CA PHE A 503 9.61 10.08 2.28
C PHE A 503 8.47 10.89 2.89
N SER A 504 8.68 11.42 4.10
CA SER A 504 7.70 12.26 4.80
C SER A 504 8.39 13.26 5.72
N GLY A 505 7.94 14.52 5.67
CA GLY A 505 8.49 15.59 6.52
C GLY A 505 9.99 15.83 6.30
N GLY A 506 10.49 15.66 5.07
CA GLY A 506 11.90 15.90 4.73
C GLY A 506 12.85 14.71 4.93
N MET A 507 12.35 13.53 5.32
CA MET A 507 13.19 12.37 5.69
C MET A 507 12.63 11.04 5.15
N GLU A 508 13.52 10.06 4.91
CA GLU A 508 13.17 8.67 4.54
C GLU A 508 12.64 7.89 5.76
N LYS A 509 11.41 8.14 6.18
CA LYS A 509 10.83 7.49 7.36
C LYS A 509 10.51 6.00 7.13
N GLY A 510 10.07 5.66 5.92
CA GLY A 510 9.52 4.34 5.61
C GLY A 510 8.07 4.19 6.06
N LYS A 511 7.37 3.22 5.46
CA LYS A 511 5.94 2.97 5.65
C LYS A 511 5.60 1.52 5.37
N VAL A 512 4.64 0.95 6.10
CA VAL A 512 4.08 -0.38 5.81
C VAL A 512 2.58 -0.25 5.56
N TYR A 513 2.12 -0.77 4.43
CA TYR A 513 0.72 -0.78 4.02
C TYR A 513 0.05 -2.08 4.44
N ILE A 514 -1.17 -1.99 4.95
CA ILE A 514 -1.95 -3.12 5.43
C ILE A 514 -3.10 -3.35 4.44
N TYR A 515 -3.11 -4.52 3.80
CA TYR A 515 -4.22 -4.96 2.95
C TYR A 515 -4.94 -6.13 3.63
N ARG A 516 -6.22 -5.95 3.95
CA ARG A 516 -7.07 -7.03 4.44
C ARG A 516 -7.46 -7.95 3.28
N VAL A 517 -7.25 -9.24 3.47
CA VAL A 517 -7.65 -10.30 2.56
C VAL A 517 -9.09 -10.68 2.92
N THR A 518 -10.00 -10.54 1.97
CA THR A 518 -11.41 -10.92 2.17
C THR A 518 -11.66 -12.36 1.74
N GLU A 519 -12.75 -12.98 2.21
CA GLU A 519 -13.18 -14.32 1.77
C GLU A 519 -13.41 -14.44 0.25
N LEU A 520 -13.58 -13.31 -0.45
CA LEU A 520 -13.71 -13.23 -1.91
C LEU A 520 -12.36 -12.99 -2.61
N ASN A 521 -11.24 -13.16 -1.91
CA ASN A 521 -9.88 -12.93 -2.37
C ASN A 521 -9.57 -11.51 -2.83
N ARG A 522 -10.32 -10.53 -2.31
CA ARG A 522 -10.02 -9.12 -2.53
C ARG A 522 -9.05 -8.62 -1.47
N PHE A 523 -8.11 -7.78 -1.91
CA PHE A 523 -7.11 -7.11 -1.09
C PHE A 523 -7.55 -5.67 -0.86
N VAL A 524 -8.12 -5.39 0.31
CA VAL A 524 -8.69 -4.09 0.65
C VAL A 524 -7.70 -3.32 1.51
N HIS A 525 -7.27 -2.15 1.08
CA HIS A 525 -6.38 -1.29 1.86
C HIS A 525 -7.08 -0.84 3.15
N GLU A 526 -6.56 -1.25 4.30
CA GLU A 526 -7.14 -1.01 5.63
C GLU A 526 -6.43 0.14 6.37
N GLY A 527 -5.16 0.39 6.06
CA GLY A 527 -4.38 1.43 6.70
C GLY A 527 -2.89 1.23 6.52
N THR A 528 -2.12 1.94 7.35
CA THR A 528 -0.65 1.92 7.31
C THR A 528 -0.07 1.93 8.72
N LEU A 529 1.15 1.41 8.85
CA LEU A 529 2.00 1.55 10.03
C LEU A 529 3.09 2.59 9.74
N GLU A 530 3.25 3.54 10.66
CA GLU A 530 4.19 4.66 10.57
C GLU A 530 4.79 4.99 11.93
N ILE A 531 6.07 5.38 11.97
CA ILE A 531 6.73 5.88 13.18
C ILE A 531 6.47 7.40 13.30
N HIS A 532 5.76 7.80 14.35
CA HIS A 532 5.40 9.20 14.57
C HIS A 532 6.48 9.98 15.35
N ASN A 533 7.24 9.29 16.22
CA ASN A 533 8.31 9.85 17.05
C ASN A 533 9.64 9.13 16.79
N GLY A 534 10.73 9.85 16.49
CA GLY A 534 12.10 9.32 16.63
C GLY A 534 12.88 8.86 15.38
N GLY A 535 12.26 8.63 14.22
CA GLY A 535 12.98 8.06 13.08
C GLY A 535 13.46 9.06 12.02
N GLN A 536 14.70 9.55 12.11
CA GLN A 536 15.36 10.19 10.94
C GLN A 536 15.90 9.11 10.02
N ASN A 537 15.51 9.12 8.74
CA ASN A 537 16.00 8.19 7.71
C ASN A 537 15.95 6.71 8.13
N ALA A 538 14.94 6.32 8.93
CA ALA A 538 14.89 5.04 9.63
C ALA A 538 14.73 3.82 8.71
N ARG A 539 14.17 4.04 7.51
CA ARG A 539 13.74 2.98 6.57
C ARG A 539 12.88 1.91 7.22
N PHE A 540 11.88 2.35 7.98
CA PHE A 540 10.90 1.47 8.61
C PHE A 540 10.20 0.58 7.57
N GLY A 541 10.15 -0.72 7.85
CA GLY A 541 9.62 -1.73 6.93
C GLY A 541 10.70 -2.41 6.07
N SER A 542 11.98 -2.19 6.34
CA SER A 542 13.08 -2.86 5.61
C SER A 542 13.10 -4.39 5.80
N SER A 543 12.48 -4.88 6.88
CA SER A 543 12.20 -6.30 7.10
C SER A 543 10.88 -6.45 7.85
N LEU A 544 10.10 -7.46 7.50
CA LEU A 544 8.84 -7.79 8.16
C LEU A 544 8.89 -9.23 8.68
N ALA A 545 8.56 -9.42 9.96
CA ALA A 545 8.47 -10.75 10.56
C ALA A 545 7.12 -10.91 11.28
N PRO A 546 6.13 -11.55 10.64
CA PRO A 546 5.03 -12.18 11.36
C PRO A 546 5.62 -13.20 12.32
N VAL A 547 5.24 -13.13 13.58
CA VAL A 547 5.72 -14.02 14.65
C VAL A 547 4.51 -14.59 15.39
N PRO A 548 4.60 -15.83 15.92
CA PRO A 548 3.57 -16.34 16.80
C PRO A 548 3.33 -15.41 18.01
N ASP A 549 2.16 -15.58 18.64
CA ASP A 549 1.71 -14.82 19.81
C ASP A 549 2.82 -14.65 20.87
N LEU A 550 3.25 -13.39 21.08
CA LEU A 550 4.25 -13.05 22.09
C LEU A 550 3.61 -12.78 23.45
N ASN A 551 2.34 -12.37 23.52
CA ASN A 551 1.72 -11.84 24.74
C ASN A 551 0.72 -12.81 25.42
N GLY A 552 0.45 -13.96 24.80
CA GLY A 552 -0.48 -14.98 25.28
C GLY A 552 -1.94 -14.59 25.11
N ASP A 553 -2.27 -13.75 24.12
CA ASP A 553 -3.63 -13.32 23.82
C ASP A 553 -4.38 -14.13 22.77
N GLY A 554 -3.71 -15.10 22.18
CA GLY A 554 -4.24 -15.99 21.16
C GLY A 554 -4.09 -15.43 19.75
N PHE A 555 -3.47 -14.27 19.55
CA PHE A 555 -3.23 -13.68 18.23
C PHE A 555 -1.73 -13.59 17.91
N ASN A 556 -1.35 -13.91 16.68
CA ASN A 556 0.02 -13.76 16.19
C ASN A 556 0.37 -12.28 16.01
N ASP A 557 1.62 -11.94 16.29
CA ASP A 557 2.12 -10.56 16.32
C ASP A 557 3.00 -10.23 15.11
N LEU A 558 3.43 -8.96 15.03
CA LEU A 558 4.27 -8.45 13.95
C LEU A 558 5.49 -7.70 14.49
N VAL A 559 6.68 -8.05 13.98
CA VAL A 559 7.91 -7.30 14.22
C VAL A 559 8.38 -6.62 12.94
N VAL A 560 8.69 -5.32 13.02
CA VAL A 560 9.11 -4.49 11.88
C VAL A 560 10.50 -3.91 12.12
N GLY A 561 11.38 -4.02 11.12
CA GLY A 561 12.75 -3.51 11.17
C GLY A 561 12.91 -2.09 10.62
N ALA A 562 13.75 -1.29 11.28
CA ALA A 562 14.17 0.05 10.89
C ALA A 562 15.71 0.18 11.01
N PRO A 563 16.47 -0.48 10.13
CA PRO A 563 17.91 -0.66 10.28
C PRO A 563 18.73 0.63 10.18
N LEU A 564 18.18 1.70 9.61
CA LEU A 564 18.91 2.95 9.46
C LEU A 564 18.60 3.97 10.57
N GLU A 565 17.69 3.64 11.48
CA GLU A 565 17.36 4.49 12.61
C GLU A 565 18.56 4.70 13.56
N ASP A 566 18.51 5.75 14.38
CA ASP A 566 19.53 6.10 15.36
C ASP A 566 20.94 6.23 14.75
N ASP A 567 21.03 6.89 13.60
CA ASP A 567 22.25 7.05 12.80
C ASP A 567 22.88 5.70 12.41
N HIS A 568 22.12 4.93 11.62
CA HIS A 568 22.56 3.65 11.06
C HIS A 568 22.83 2.54 12.11
N LYS A 569 22.49 2.76 13.38
CA LYS A 569 22.56 1.73 14.43
C LYS A 569 21.44 0.71 14.27
N GLY A 570 20.23 1.19 14.03
CA GLY A 570 19.03 0.42 13.76
C GLY A 570 18.18 0.07 14.98
N ALA A 571 16.89 -0.17 14.73
CA ALA A 571 15.91 -0.56 15.73
C ALA A 571 14.90 -1.57 15.16
N ILE A 572 14.18 -2.25 16.05
CA ILE A 572 12.99 -3.05 15.72
C ILE A 572 11.79 -2.62 16.55
N TYR A 573 10.60 -2.85 16.00
CA TYR A 573 9.31 -2.48 16.60
C TYR A 573 8.40 -3.69 16.68
N VAL A 574 7.80 -3.91 17.85
CA VAL A 574 6.82 -4.98 18.10
C VAL A 574 5.42 -4.39 18.07
N PHE A 575 4.55 -4.95 17.25
CA PHE A 575 3.14 -4.59 17.11
C PHE A 575 2.29 -5.80 17.46
N PHE A 576 1.32 -5.62 18.35
CA PHE A 576 0.35 -6.67 18.63
C PHE A 576 -0.82 -6.68 17.67
N CYS A 577 -1.41 -7.85 17.54
CA CYS A 577 -2.71 -8.03 16.93
C CYS A 577 -3.77 -8.28 18.02
N GLN A 578 -4.97 -7.73 17.85
CA GLN A 578 -6.08 -7.97 18.78
C GLN A 578 -7.41 -7.75 18.07
N GLN A 579 -8.41 -8.61 18.32
CA GLN A 579 -9.77 -8.48 17.75
C GLN A 579 -9.75 -8.35 16.22
N ASN A 580 -8.98 -9.21 15.56
CA ASN A 580 -8.87 -9.29 14.10
C ASN A 580 -8.31 -8.02 13.42
N ARG A 581 -7.35 -7.35 14.05
CA ARG A 581 -6.63 -6.21 13.48
C ARG A 581 -5.26 -6.00 14.14
N ILE A 582 -4.38 -5.30 13.43
CA ILE A 582 -3.09 -4.84 13.95
C ILE A 582 -3.28 -3.56 14.78
N ILE A 583 -2.77 -3.52 16.01
CA ILE A 583 -2.75 -2.31 16.83
C ILE A 583 -1.68 -1.36 16.27
N ARG A 584 -2.10 -0.20 15.76
CA ARG A 584 -1.21 0.73 15.02
C ARG A 584 -0.11 1.38 15.86
N LYS A 585 -0.23 1.37 17.19
CA LYS A 585 0.81 1.84 18.10
C LYS A 585 1.69 0.64 18.46
N TYR A 586 3.00 0.74 18.19
CA TYR A 586 3.94 -0.28 18.65
C TYR A 586 3.90 -0.40 20.18
N LYS A 587 4.14 -1.62 20.66
CA LYS A 587 4.14 -1.98 22.08
C LYS A 587 5.52 -2.00 22.69
N GLN A 588 6.54 -2.25 21.88
CA GLN A 588 7.93 -2.15 22.28
C GLN A 588 8.77 -1.70 21.10
N ARG A 589 9.73 -0.81 21.38
CA ARG A 589 10.80 -0.44 20.46
C ARG A 589 12.11 -0.91 21.09
N ILE A 590 12.94 -1.60 20.32
CA ILE A 590 14.23 -2.10 20.78
C ILE A 590 15.30 -1.47 19.89
N ALA A 591 16.05 -0.52 20.43
CA ALA A 591 17.19 0.06 19.74
C ALA A 591 18.45 -0.77 19.95
N ALA A 592 19.30 -0.81 18.92
CA ALA A 592 20.60 -1.45 19.02
C ALA A 592 21.47 -0.87 20.14
N ALA A 593 21.32 0.42 20.43
CA ALA A 593 22.07 1.14 21.46
C ALA A 593 21.76 0.63 22.88
N ASP A 594 20.55 0.14 23.12
CA ASP A 594 20.12 -0.39 24.42
C ASP A 594 20.66 -1.81 24.67
N LEU A 595 21.02 -2.52 23.59
CA LEU A 595 21.55 -3.88 23.65
C LEU A 595 23.07 -3.90 23.82
N ALA A 596 23.79 -3.33 22.86
CA ALA A 596 25.24 -3.29 22.90
C ALA A 596 25.85 -2.18 22.04
N PRO A 597 26.96 -1.56 22.49
CA PRO A 597 27.68 -0.59 21.67
C PRO A 597 28.28 -1.27 20.42
N GLY A 598 28.21 -0.57 19.28
CA GLY A 598 28.87 -0.98 18.03
C GLY A 598 28.06 -1.89 17.10
N LEU A 599 26.80 -2.19 17.44
CA LEU A 599 25.81 -2.73 16.51
C LEU A 599 25.43 -1.67 15.45
N GLN A 600 25.26 -2.12 14.21
CA GLN A 600 24.89 -1.28 13.06
C GLN A 600 23.92 -2.05 12.17
N TYR A 601 23.00 -1.36 11.51
CA TYR A 601 21.96 -1.97 10.68
C TYR A 601 21.16 -3.05 11.40
N PHE A 602 20.99 -2.91 12.73
CA PHE A 602 20.19 -3.82 13.53
C PHE A 602 18.73 -3.77 13.08
N GLY A 603 18.13 -4.93 12.83
CA GLY A 603 16.79 -4.99 12.26
C GLY A 603 16.77 -5.01 10.72
N ARG A 604 17.91 -5.30 10.07
CA ARG A 604 17.95 -5.48 8.60
C ARG A 604 17.36 -6.81 8.11
N SER A 605 17.25 -7.78 9.01
CA SER A 605 16.59 -9.07 8.79
C SER A 605 16.10 -9.59 10.13
N ILE A 606 14.89 -10.12 10.19
CA ILE A 606 14.26 -10.57 11.44
C ILE A 606 13.60 -11.92 11.19
N HIS A 607 13.66 -12.82 12.17
CA HIS A 607 12.96 -14.10 12.14
C HIS A 607 12.58 -14.54 13.56
N GLY A 608 11.33 -14.92 13.78
CA GLY A 608 10.84 -15.38 15.08
C GLY A 608 9.68 -16.35 14.90
N VAL A 609 9.97 -17.65 14.90
CA VAL A 609 8.96 -18.70 14.65
C VAL A 609 9.01 -19.83 15.66
N MET A 610 10.04 -19.86 16.51
CA MET A 610 10.23 -20.91 17.51
C MET A 610 10.90 -20.36 18.77
N ASP A 611 10.63 -21.05 19.86
CA ASP A 611 11.44 -21.00 21.07
C ASP A 611 12.86 -21.45 20.73
N MET A 612 13.88 -20.67 21.09
CA MET A 612 15.29 -20.95 20.88
C MET A 612 16.03 -21.34 22.18
N ASN A 613 15.56 -20.91 23.36
CA ASN A 613 16.24 -21.15 24.65
C ASN A 613 15.66 -22.32 25.48
N GLY A 614 14.50 -22.86 25.11
CA GLY A 614 13.81 -23.98 25.75
C GLY A 614 12.81 -23.60 26.84
N ASP A 615 12.41 -22.33 26.97
CA ASP A 615 11.48 -21.87 28.01
C ASP A 615 9.99 -21.92 27.61
N GLY A 616 9.69 -22.34 26.37
CA GLY A 616 8.34 -22.44 25.85
C GLY A 616 7.77 -21.14 25.27
N LEU A 617 8.57 -20.07 25.16
CA LEU A 617 8.20 -18.80 24.54
C LEU A 617 8.91 -18.62 23.21
N VAL A 618 8.27 -17.95 22.25
CA VAL A 618 8.89 -17.68 20.95
C VAL A 618 9.95 -16.60 21.07
N ASP A 619 11.12 -16.85 20.48
CA ASP A 619 12.26 -15.93 20.53
C ASP A 619 12.47 -15.20 19.19
N LEU A 620 13.20 -14.09 19.23
CA LEU A 620 13.52 -13.30 18.04
C LEU A 620 14.99 -13.40 17.67
N ALA A 621 15.26 -13.67 16.39
CA ALA A 621 16.58 -13.53 15.79
C ALA A 621 16.64 -12.28 14.90
N VAL A 622 17.63 -11.42 15.14
CA VAL A 622 17.76 -10.13 14.46
C VAL A 622 19.16 -9.99 13.87
N GLY A 623 19.21 -9.69 12.57
CA GLY A 623 20.45 -9.43 11.85
C GLY A 623 20.98 -8.01 12.06
N SER A 624 22.30 -7.90 12.13
CA SER A 624 23.07 -6.66 12.22
C SER A 624 24.37 -6.81 11.40
N LEU A 625 25.08 -5.72 11.14
CA LEU A 625 26.37 -5.76 10.43
C LEU A 625 27.47 -6.39 11.31
N GLY A 626 27.86 -7.61 10.97
CA GLY A 626 28.87 -8.38 11.70
C GLY A 626 28.33 -9.06 12.96
N ALA A 627 27.00 -9.12 13.14
CA ALA A 627 26.39 -9.78 14.28
C ALA A 627 25.00 -10.32 13.94
N ALA A 628 24.60 -11.36 14.67
CA ALA A 628 23.21 -11.79 14.79
C ALA A 628 22.84 -11.80 16.28
N VAL A 629 21.71 -11.20 16.63
CA VAL A 629 21.26 -11.03 18.01
C VAL A 629 20.05 -11.92 18.24
N LEU A 630 20.09 -12.72 19.29
CA LEU A 630 18.94 -13.46 19.81
C LEU A 630 18.39 -12.72 21.01
N LEU A 631 17.10 -12.41 20.95
CA LEU A 631 16.34 -11.77 22.02
C LEU A 631 15.34 -12.79 22.57
N TRP A 632 15.29 -12.90 23.89
CA TRP A 632 14.44 -13.87 24.58
C TRP A 632 13.12 -13.25 24.96
N SER A 633 12.03 -13.98 24.80
CA SER A 633 10.75 -13.56 25.35
C SER A 633 10.67 -13.84 26.85
N GLN A 634 9.90 -13.05 27.58
CA GLN A 634 9.64 -13.17 29.02
C GLN A 634 8.18 -13.57 29.26
N SER A 635 7.94 -14.33 30.32
CA SER A 635 6.58 -14.74 30.69
C SER A 635 5.72 -13.52 31.04
N VAL A 636 4.46 -13.50 30.62
CA VAL A 636 3.49 -12.44 30.92
C VAL A 636 2.55 -12.92 32.01
N ILE A 637 2.47 -12.20 33.12
CA ILE A 637 1.68 -12.59 34.30
C ILE A 637 0.67 -11.53 34.73
N ARG A 638 -0.33 -11.97 35.49
CA ARG A 638 -1.34 -11.14 36.14
C ARG A 638 -1.31 -11.37 37.64
N ILE A 639 -1.28 -10.28 38.40
CA ILE A 639 -1.39 -10.32 39.86
C ILE A 639 -2.84 -10.00 40.22
N HIS A 640 -3.53 -10.99 40.79
CA HIS A 640 -4.86 -10.83 41.36
C HIS A 640 -4.74 -10.42 42.83
N VAL A 641 -5.46 -9.37 43.21
CA VAL A 641 -5.50 -8.87 44.59
C VAL A 641 -6.94 -8.86 45.06
N ASN A 642 -7.19 -9.47 46.21
CA ASN A 642 -8.49 -9.48 46.88
C ASN A 642 -8.35 -8.89 48.29
N VAL A 643 -9.29 -8.04 48.71
CA VAL A 643 -9.25 -7.39 50.04
C VAL A 643 -10.57 -7.64 50.75
N ARG A 644 -10.51 -8.17 51.97
CA ARG A 644 -11.67 -8.39 52.85
C ARG A 644 -11.45 -7.69 54.19
N PHE A 645 -12.51 -7.21 54.82
CA PHE A 645 -12.42 -6.51 56.11
C PHE A 645 -13.10 -7.31 57.22
N GLU A 646 -12.47 -7.32 58.40
CA GLU A 646 -13.02 -7.90 59.62
C GLU A 646 -12.91 -6.85 60.75
N PRO A 647 -14.04 -6.34 61.29
CA PRO A 647 -15.42 -6.54 60.81
C PRO A 647 -15.66 -5.92 59.42
N SER A 648 -16.74 -6.32 58.74
CA SER A 648 -17.04 -5.86 57.36
C SER A 648 -17.57 -4.42 57.28
N LYS A 649 -17.94 -3.82 58.41
CA LYS A 649 -18.41 -2.43 58.55
C LYS A 649 -17.83 -1.79 59.81
N ILE A 650 -17.58 -0.49 59.77
CA ILE A 650 -17.06 0.28 60.90
C ILE A 650 -18.22 0.68 61.82
N ASN A 651 -18.26 0.16 63.04
CA ASN A 651 -19.14 0.66 64.07
C ASN A 651 -18.38 1.59 65.03
N ILE A 652 -18.51 2.91 64.84
CA ILE A 652 -17.81 3.91 65.67
C ILE A 652 -18.24 3.92 67.14
N PHE A 653 -19.41 3.34 67.46
CA PHE A 653 -19.94 3.25 68.82
C PHE A 653 -19.36 2.05 69.57
N VAL A 654 -18.82 1.05 68.86
CA VAL A 654 -18.10 -0.08 69.45
C VAL A 654 -16.62 0.30 69.53
N LYS A 655 -16.14 0.55 70.75
CA LYS A 655 -14.73 0.80 71.06
C LYS A 655 -14.12 -0.46 71.66
N ASP A 656 -13.53 -1.29 70.82
CA ASP A 656 -13.06 -2.64 71.15
C ASP A 656 -11.55 -2.70 71.41
N CYS A 657 -10.80 -1.62 71.21
CA CYS A 657 -9.37 -1.57 71.52
C CYS A 657 -8.87 -0.15 71.86
N GLN A 658 -7.69 -0.06 72.50
CA GLN A 658 -7.05 1.20 72.87
C GLN A 658 -5.77 1.42 72.05
N ARG A 659 -5.61 2.60 71.45
CA ARG A 659 -4.42 3.01 70.67
C ARG A 659 -4.01 4.43 71.03
N GLY A 660 -2.74 4.64 71.38
CA GLY A 660 -2.24 5.96 71.79
C GLY A 660 -2.98 6.60 72.97
N GLY A 661 -3.53 5.78 73.88
CA GLY A 661 -4.31 6.24 75.05
C GLY A 661 -5.77 6.62 74.75
N LYS A 662 -6.27 6.40 73.54
CA LYS A 662 -7.67 6.65 73.14
C LYS A 662 -8.40 5.35 72.82
N ASP A 663 -9.69 5.31 73.17
CA ASP A 663 -10.59 4.22 72.81
C ASP A 663 -11.00 4.36 71.34
N VAL A 664 -10.68 3.35 70.54
CA VAL A 664 -10.85 3.36 69.07
C VAL A 664 -11.53 2.07 68.61
N THR A 665 -11.99 2.06 67.36
CA THR A 665 -12.55 0.86 66.73
C THR A 665 -11.46 0.17 65.94
N CYS A 666 -11.08 -1.04 66.34
CA CYS A 666 -10.08 -1.85 65.65
C CYS A 666 -10.69 -2.55 64.43
N MET A 667 -9.89 -2.65 63.38
CA MET A 667 -10.24 -3.27 62.13
C MET A 667 -9.05 -4.08 61.62
N SER A 668 -9.33 -5.09 60.81
CA SER A 668 -8.30 -5.79 60.04
C SER A 668 -8.72 -5.91 58.58
N ALA A 669 -7.76 -5.75 57.68
CA ALA A 669 -7.89 -6.00 56.25
C ALA A 669 -7.07 -7.25 55.88
N ILE A 670 -7.73 -8.26 55.35
CA ILE A 670 -7.12 -9.48 54.81
C ILE A 670 -6.87 -9.23 53.33
N VAL A 671 -5.60 -9.09 52.95
CA VAL A 671 -5.18 -8.85 51.58
C VAL A 671 -4.60 -10.14 51.01
N CYS A 672 -5.27 -10.73 50.03
CA CYS A 672 -4.85 -11.97 49.38
C CYS A 672 -4.32 -11.70 47.98
N PHE A 673 -3.20 -12.35 47.65
CA PHE A 673 -2.51 -12.26 46.36
C PHE A 673 -2.50 -13.62 45.68
N ASN A 674 -2.75 -13.63 44.37
CA ASN A 674 -2.64 -14.82 43.52
C ASN A 674 -2.06 -14.41 42.16
N ILE A 675 -1.19 -15.23 41.58
CA ILE A 675 -0.60 -14.99 40.27
C ILE A 675 -1.14 -15.99 39.25
N THR A 676 -1.57 -15.48 38.10
CA THR A 676 -1.87 -16.28 36.91
C THR A 676 -0.95 -15.88 35.76
N ALA A 677 -0.64 -16.82 34.86
CA ALA A 677 0.20 -16.57 33.69
C ALA A 677 -0.64 -16.55 32.41
N ARG A 678 -0.37 -15.60 31.51
CA ARG A 678 -0.91 -15.59 30.15
C ARG A 678 -0.07 -16.41 29.19
N THR A 679 1.25 -16.38 29.36
CA THR A 679 2.18 -17.18 28.56
C THR A 679 2.80 -18.29 29.40
N ALA A 680 3.58 -19.16 28.76
CA ALA A 680 4.23 -20.28 29.44
C ALA A 680 5.09 -19.78 30.62
N ILE A 681 4.94 -20.43 31.77
CA ILE A 681 5.76 -20.24 32.95
C ILE A 681 5.97 -21.59 33.64
N LEU A 682 7.14 -21.80 34.24
CA LEU A 682 7.39 -23.01 35.01
C LEU A 682 6.57 -22.97 36.32
N PRO A 683 5.83 -24.04 36.68
CA PRO A 683 5.04 -24.07 37.92
C PRO A 683 5.86 -23.86 39.20
N THR A 684 7.16 -24.18 39.15
CA THR A 684 8.09 -24.01 40.27
C THR A 684 8.81 -22.66 40.27
N GLN A 685 8.50 -21.77 39.33
CA GLN A 685 9.14 -20.46 39.25
C GLN A 685 8.53 -19.51 40.28
N GLU A 686 9.34 -19.18 41.28
CA GLU A 686 9.02 -18.17 42.27
C GLU A 686 9.00 -16.76 41.66
N ILE A 687 7.93 -16.01 41.92
CA ILE A 687 7.79 -14.63 41.49
C ILE A 687 7.79 -13.72 42.72
N GLY A 688 8.83 -12.91 42.83
CA GLY A 688 8.90 -11.84 43.83
C GLY A 688 8.01 -10.67 43.40
N ILE A 689 7.00 -10.36 44.21
CA ILE A 689 6.20 -9.15 44.10
C ILE A 689 6.56 -8.20 45.24
N ARG A 690 6.40 -6.90 44.99
CA ARG A 690 6.34 -5.90 46.05
C ARG A 690 4.93 -5.34 46.13
N TYR A 691 4.41 -5.16 47.33
CA TYR A 691 3.14 -4.51 47.55
C TYR A 691 3.23 -3.48 48.67
N ASN A 692 2.41 -2.44 48.61
CA ASN A 692 2.20 -1.54 49.73
C ASN A 692 0.72 -1.29 49.92
N VAL A 693 0.38 -0.90 51.15
CA VAL A 693 -0.99 -0.72 51.57
C VAL A 693 -1.16 0.71 52.06
N SER A 694 -2.26 1.33 51.67
CA SER A 694 -2.56 2.69 52.09
C SER A 694 -4.05 2.89 52.30
N VAL A 695 -4.38 3.78 53.23
CA VAL A 695 -5.75 4.29 53.38
C VAL A 695 -5.82 5.59 52.60
N ALA A 696 -6.62 5.62 51.53
CA ALA A 696 -6.72 6.76 50.62
C ALA A 696 -7.59 7.89 51.22
N GLU A 697 -7.12 8.49 52.31
CA GLU A 697 -7.78 9.61 52.99
C GLU A 697 -7.02 10.92 52.70
N ARG A 698 -7.74 11.96 52.24
CA ARG A 698 -7.15 13.26 51.87
C ARG A 698 -7.17 14.31 52.98
N ARG A 699 -7.67 13.94 54.16
CA ARG A 699 -7.82 14.86 55.30
C ARG A 699 -6.50 15.04 56.02
N PHE A 700 -6.33 16.23 56.61
CA PHE A 700 -5.20 16.52 57.49
C PHE A 700 -5.15 15.56 58.69
N ASN A 701 -6.32 15.22 59.26
CA ASN A 701 -6.47 14.15 60.25
C ASN A 701 -7.19 12.95 59.59
N PRO A 702 -6.48 11.85 59.27
CA PRO A 702 -7.08 10.68 58.65
C PRO A 702 -8.05 9.99 59.62
N ARG A 703 -9.16 9.48 59.07
CA ARG A 703 -10.19 8.77 59.86
C ARG A 703 -9.76 7.37 60.27
N ALA A 704 -8.94 6.72 59.45
CA ALA A 704 -8.33 5.44 59.75
C ALA A 704 -6.81 5.52 59.61
N ILE A 705 -6.11 4.85 60.52
CA ILE A 705 -4.66 4.86 60.62
C ILE A 705 -4.20 3.40 60.72
N LEU A 706 -3.21 3.03 59.90
CA LEU A 706 -2.57 1.71 59.97
C LEU A 706 -1.84 1.57 61.30
N ASP A 707 -2.00 0.44 61.98
CA ASP A 707 -1.41 0.21 63.31
C ASP A 707 0.12 0.10 63.23
N ASP A 708 0.63 -0.54 62.17
CA ASP A 708 2.05 -0.63 61.87
C ASP A 708 2.43 0.34 60.74
N PRO A 709 3.23 1.38 61.01
CA PRO A 709 3.70 2.30 59.97
C PRO A 709 4.60 1.63 58.93
N ASN A 710 5.18 0.45 59.20
CA ASN A 710 5.93 -0.32 58.20
C ASN A 710 5.05 -0.84 57.06
N ASN A 711 3.73 -0.98 57.27
CA ASN A 711 2.78 -1.37 56.21
C ASN A 711 2.61 -0.29 55.12
N LEU A 712 3.05 0.94 55.39
CA LEU A 712 3.12 2.02 54.38
C LEU A 712 4.35 1.85 53.46
N GLN A 713 5.37 1.13 53.91
CA GLN A 713 6.54 0.81 53.09
C GLN A 713 6.25 -0.39 52.18
N PRO A 714 6.90 -0.49 51.01
CA PRO A 714 6.79 -1.68 50.16
C PRO A 714 7.28 -2.93 50.88
N GLN A 715 6.41 -3.92 50.99
CA GLN A 715 6.73 -5.27 51.47
C GLN A 715 7.00 -6.19 50.29
N ASN A 716 7.94 -7.11 50.48
CA ASN A 716 8.27 -8.14 49.49
C ASN A 716 7.53 -9.43 49.82
N LEU A 717 7.00 -10.08 48.81
CA LEU A 717 6.32 -11.37 48.90
C LEU A 717 6.72 -12.22 47.71
N THR A 718 7.09 -13.47 47.96
CA THR A 718 7.36 -14.44 46.89
C THR A 718 6.14 -15.34 46.73
N LEU A 719 5.66 -15.48 45.50
CA LEU A 719 4.46 -16.26 45.18
C LEU A 719 4.79 -17.34 44.14
N LEU A 720 4.08 -18.46 44.24
CA LEU A 720 4.03 -19.48 43.21
C LEU A 720 2.77 -19.31 42.34
N PRO A 721 2.83 -19.54 41.02
CA PRO A 721 1.65 -19.47 40.16
C PRO A 721 0.52 -20.39 40.64
N GLY A 722 -0.68 -19.84 40.81
CA GLY A 722 -1.87 -20.58 41.25
C GLY A 722 -2.05 -20.74 42.77
N GLU A 723 -1.08 -20.34 43.60
CA GLU A 723 -1.24 -20.31 45.05
C GLU A 723 -1.74 -18.94 45.54
N GLU A 724 -2.67 -18.94 46.49
CA GLU A 724 -3.15 -17.74 47.15
C GLU A 724 -2.42 -17.54 48.49
N THR A 725 -1.81 -16.36 48.69
CA THR A 725 -1.17 -15.99 49.95
C THR A 725 -1.80 -14.72 50.50
N CYS A 726 -2.18 -14.72 51.78
CA CYS A 726 -2.87 -13.60 52.42
C CYS A 726 -2.04 -12.96 53.53
N ALA A 727 -2.13 -11.64 53.65
CA ALA A 727 -1.55 -10.85 54.72
C ALA A 727 -2.65 -10.14 55.53
N HIS A 728 -2.52 -10.16 56.85
CA HIS A 728 -3.42 -9.43 57.75
C HIS A 728 -2.84 -8.04 58.06
N ILE A 729 -3.59 -7.00 57.70
CA ILE A 729 -3.21 -5.61 57.91
C ILE A 729 -4.15 -5.01 58.95
N PHE A 730 -3.62 -4.73 60.14
CA PHE A 730 -4.37 -4.14 61.25
C PHE A 730 -4.36 -2.61 61.16
N PHE A 731 -5.51 -2.00 61.45
CA PHE A 731 -5.69 -0.57 61.48
C PHE A 731 -6.82 -0.19 62.44
N HIS A 732 -6.86 1.07 62.85
CA HIS A 732 -7.92 1.56 63.73
C HIS A 732 -8.60 2.78 63.14
N VAL A 733 -9.88 2.95 63.49
CA VAL A 733 -10.69 4.10 63.10
C VAL A 733 -10.82 5.06 64.28
N MET A 734 -10.39 6.29 64.05
CA MET A 734 -10.51 7.39 65.01
C MET A 734 -11.95 7.89 65.08
N GLU A 735 -12.30 8.48 66.22
CA GLU A 735 -13.59 9.16 66.35
C GLU A 735 -13.73 10.27 65.29
N THR A 736 -14.80 10.19 64.50
CA THR A 736 -15.04 11.06 63.35
C THR A 736 -16.51 11.44 63.29
N THR A 737 -16.78 12.72 63.01
CA THR A 737 -18.13 13.23 62.73
C THR A 737 -18.61 12.85 61.33
N ASP A 738 -17.69 12.42 60.45
CA ASP A 738 -18.00 11.90 59.13
C ASP A 738 -17.95 10.38 59.14
N ASN A 739 -19.06 9.80 59.61
CA ASN A 739 -19.42 8.39 59.58
C ASN A 739 -20.31 8.04 58.37
N ALA A 740 -20.34 8.92 57.37
CA ALA A 740 -21.17 8.77 56.18
C ALA A 740 -20.38 8.18 55.02
N ARG A 741 -19.21 8.76 54.70
CA ARG A 741 -18.40 8.33 53.56
C ARG A 741 -17.56 7.10 53.90
N PRO A 742 -17.49 6.06 53.05
CA PRO A 742 -16.64 4.90 53.32
C PRO A 742 -15.15 5.31 53.38
N ILE A 743 -14.35 4.44 54.00
CA ILE A 743 -12.90 4.54 54.00
C ILE A 743 -12.37 3.72 52.82
N VAL A 744 -11.57 4.33 51.94
CA VAL A 744 -11.00 3.64 50.78
C VAL A 744 -9.65 3.04 51.15
N PHE A 745 -9.54 1.72 51.07
CA PHE A 745 -8.31 0.96 51.26
C PHE A 745 -7.70 0.65 49.90
N ALA A 746 -6.44 1.00 49.69
CA ALA A 746 -5.76 0.83 48.41
C ALA A 746 -4.53 -0.07 48.58
N VAL A 747 -4.44 -1.08 47.73
CA VAL A 747 -3.29 -1.98 47.62
C VAL A 747 -2.66 -1.75 46.25
N GLN A 748 -1.39 -1.37 46.24
CA GLN A 748 -0.62 -1.25 45.02
C GLN A 748 0.42 -2.36 44.96
N VAL A 749 0.49 -3.02 43.81
CA VAL A 749 1.36 -4.17 43.55
C VAL A 749 2.29 -3.90 42.38
N GLY A 750 3.45 -4.54 42.40
CA GLY A 750 4.40 -4.55 41.30
C GLY A 750 5.36 -5.72 41.45
N LEU A 751 6.23 -5.91 40.47
CA LEU A 751 7.32 -6.88 40.57
C LEU A 751 8.40 -6.35 41.53
N GLN A 752 9.01 -7.26 42.29
CA GLN A 752 10.13 -6.92 43.17
C GLN A 752 11.36 -6.48 42.37
N ASP A 753 11.65 -7.19 41.28
CA ASP A 753 12.66 -6.82 40.29
C ASP A 753 12.00 -6.75 38.90
N PRO A 754 11.74 -5.54 38.36
CA PRO A 754 11.14 -5.37 37.03
C PRO A 754 12.02 -5.88 35.89
N ASP A 755 13.32 -6.10 36.17
CA ASP A 755 14.33 -6.39 35.17
C ASP A 755 14.71 -7.87 35.11
N GLN A 756 14.10 -8.71 35.96
CA GLN A 756 14.35 -10.14 36.03
C GLN A 756 13.06 -10.95 36.11
N GLY A 757 12.91 -11.90 35.19
CA GLY A 757 11.86 -12.91 35.25
C GLY A 757 10.68 -12.58 34.35
N ALA A 758 9.47 -12.61 34.92
CA ALA A 758 8.23 -12.36 34.22
C ALA A 758 7.90 -10.85 34.15
N VAL A 759 7.10 -10.44 33.18
CA VAL A 759 6.57 -9.08 33.04
C VAL A 759 5.08 -9.04 33.35
N LEU A 760 4.60 -7.89 33.82
CA LEU A 760 3.18 -7.69 34.07
C LEU A 760 2.42 -7.48 32.75
N ASP A 761 1.23 -8.05 32.67
CA ASP A 761 0.27 -7.73 31.61
C ASP A 761 -0.13 -6.23 31.70
N GLU A 762 0.19 -5.45 30.67
CA GLU A 762 -0.11 -4.02 30.56
C GLU A 762 -1.62 -3.73 30.71
N SER A 763 -2.48 -4.68 30.31
CA SER A 763 -3.93 -4.53 30.40
C SER A 763 -4.49 -4.80 31.81
N TRP A 764 -3.65 -5.25 32.75
CA TRP A 764 -4.07 -5.65 34.09
C TRP A 764 -3.74 -4.58 35.16
N PRO A 765 -4.67 -4.26 36.08
CA PRO A 765 -4.47 -3.19 37.05
C PRO A 765 -3.40 -3.52 38.09
N THR A 766 -2.51 -2.56 38.36
CA THR A 766 -1.49 -2.63 39.43
C THR A 766 -1.93 -1.98 40.74
N VAL A 767 -3.12 -1.35 40.77
CA VAL A 767 -3.69 -0.73 41.96
C VAL A 767 -5.13 -1.19 42.13
N VAL A 768 -5.41 -1.82 43.27
CA VAL A 768 -6.77 -2.27 43.66
C VAL A 768 -7.26 -1.42 44.82
N LYS A 769 -8.49 -0.91 44.70
CA LYS A 769 -9.13 -0.06 45.71
C LYS A 769 -10.41 -0.74 46.20
N THR A 770 -10.57 -0.83 47.51
CA THR A 770 -11.71 -1.47 48.17
C THR A 770 -12.29 -0.52 49.21
N GLU A 771 -13.62 -0.39 49.24
CA GLU A 771 -14.33 0.53 50.14
C GLU A 771 -14.78 -0.19 51.42
N LEU A 772 -14.54 0.44 52.56
CA LEU A 772 -14.98 0.00 53.89
C LEU A 772 -16.06 0.96 54.44
N PRO A 773 -17.33 0.54 54.51
CA PRO A 773 -18.44 1.40 54.96
C PRO A 773 -18.56 1.48 56.50
N PHE A 774 -19.28 2.50 56.99
CA PHE A 774 -19.68 2.63 58.39
C PHE A 774 -21.00 1.88 58.69
N TRP A 775 -21.36 1.72 59.95
CA TRP A 775 -22.62 1.12 60.43
C TRP A 775 -23.78 2.14 60.46
N ASN A 776 -25.02 1.67 60.24
CA ASN A 776 -26.08 2.48 59.62
C ASN A 776 -27.30 2.83 60.49
N GLY A 777 -27.43 2.32 61.72
CA GLY A 777 -28.49 2.73 62.65
C GLY A 777 -29.94 2.34 62.30
N CYS A 778 -30.20 1.17 61.72
CA CYS A 778 -31.55 0.59 61.62
C CYS A 778 -31.99 0.00 62.99
N ASP A 779 -33.31 -0.16 63.25
CA ASP A 779 -33.85 -0.79 64.49
C ASP A 779 -33.40 -2.26 64.65
N GLU A 780 -33.63 -2.87 65.82
CA GLU A 780 -33.00 -4.08 66.41
C GLU A 780 -32.82 -5.33 65.50
N ASP A 781 -33.44 -5.38 64.31
CA ASP A 781 -33.38 -6.49 63.36
C ASP A 781 -32.36 -6.33 62.20
N ASP A 782 -31.47 -5.32 62.25
CA ASP A 782 -30.37 -5.11 61.29
C ASP A 782 -30.81 -4.89 59.80
N ARG A 783 -32.12 -4.66 59.54
CA ARG A 783 -32.69 -4.47 58.19
C ARG A 783 -33.56 -3.21 58.10
N CYS A 784 -33.18 -2.27 57.23
CA CYS A 784 -33.99 -1.10 56.88
C CYS A 784 -34.94 -1.45 55.71
N ILE A 785 -36.21 -1.00 55.77
CA ILE A 785 -37.24 -1.23 54.72
C ILE A 785 -37.60 0.11 54.00
N PRO A 786 -36.90 0.46 52.91
CA PRO A 786 -37.21 1.65 52.09
C PRO A 786 -38.40 1.45 51.11
N ASP A 787 -38.92 2.56 50.56
CA ASP A 787 -39.95 2.57 49.49
C ASP A 787 -39.69 3.67 48.43
N LEU A 788 -38.88 3.37 47.42
CA LEU A 788 -38.38 4.26 46.38
C LEU A 788 -39.29 4.28 45.13
N ALA A 789 -39.88 5.42 44.82
CA ALA A 789 -40.80 5.57 43.69
C ALA A 789 -40.27 6.51 42.59
N LEU A 790 -40.34 6.08 41.33
CA LEU A 790 -39.94 6.86 40.14
C LEU A 790 -41.12 7.34 39.29
N GLN A 791 -41.05 8.58 38.82
CA GLN A 791 -41.92 9.14 37.77
C GLN A 791 -41.08 9.92 36.75
N CYS A 792 -41.34 9.74 35.45
CA CYS A 792 -40.50 10.29 34.38
C CYS A 792 -41.33 10.87 33.23
N MET A 793 -40.85 11.96 32.61
CA MET A 793 -41.45 12.60 31.43
C MET A 793 -40.36 13.03 30.42
N THR A 794 -40.65 12.98 29.11
CA THR A 794 -39.70 13.35 28.05
C THR A 794 -40.21 14.50 27.19
N ASP A 795 -39.30 15.21 26.53
CA ASP A 795 -39.55 16.36 25.67
C ASP A 795 -39.61 16.04 24.16
N LEU A 796 -39.60 14.75 23.78
CA LEU A 796 -39.66 14.32 22.38
C LEU A 796 -41.05 14.52 21.79
N MET A 797 -41.12 15.10 20.59
CA MET A 797 -42.37 15.40 19.91
C MET A 797 -43.00 14.16 19.26
N THR A 798 -44.33 14.07 19.34
CA THR A 798 -45.10 13.10 18.56
C THR A 798 -45.22 13.55 17.09
N ARG A 799 -45.58 12.63 16.19
CA ARG A 799 -45.87 12.95 14.78
C ARG A 799 -46.88 14.10 14.63
N ASN A 800 -47.93 14.08 15.45
CA ASN A 800 -48.98 15.09 15.44
C ASN A 800 -48.47 16.47 15.89
N GLN A 801 -47.59 16.52 16.90
CA GLN A 801 -46.97 17.77 17.35
C GLN A 801 -46.01 18.36 16.30
N PHE A 802 -45.23 17.51 15.62
CA PHE A 802 -44.34 17.92 14.53
C PHE A 802 -45.14 18.46 13.33
N CYS A 803 -46.12 17.71 12.84
CA CYS A 803 -46.90 18.10 11.66
C CYS A 803 -47.86 19.28 11.89
N ALA A 804 -48.14 19.64 13.15
CA ALA A 804 -48.91 20.84 13.49
C ALA A 804 -48.12 22.15 13.29
N GLN A 805 -46.80 22.10 13.06
CA GLN A 805 -46.00 23.30 12.83
C GLN A 805 -46.24 23.89 11.42
N PRO A 806 -46.42 25.22 11.27
CA PRO A 806 -46.81 25.85 10.01
C PRO A 806 -45.88 25.57 8.83
N VAL A 807 -44.56 25.54 9.09
CA VAL A 807 -43.50 25.34 8.08
C VAL A 807 -43.41 23.87 7.62
N GLN A 808 -43.72 22.93 8.50
CA GLN A 808 -43.54 21.49 8.28
C GLN A 808 -44.80 20.79 7.72
N SER A 809 -45.96 21.43 7.86
CA SER A 809 -47.28 20.90 7.42
C SER A 809 -47.40 20.50 5.95
N ARG A 810 -46.51 20.99 5.06
CA ARG A 810 -46.53 20.73 3.60
C ARG A 810 -45.64 19.56 3.15
N GLY A 811 -44.77 19.05 4.04
CA GLY A 811 -43.82 17.97 3.75
C GLY A 811 -44.50 16.63 3.41
N ALA A 812 -43.84 15.78 2.62
CA ALA A 812 -44.38 14.48 2.22
C ALA A 812 -44.71 13.57 3.43
N PHE A 813 -43.88 13.65 4.48
CA PHE A 813 -44.05 12.92 5.74
C PHE A 813 -45.37 13.25 6.47
N CYS A 814 -45.86 14.49 6.38
CA CYS A 814 -47.10 14.92 7.03
C CYS A 814 -48.37 14.69 6.19
N ARG A 815 -48.24 14.29 4.92
CA ARG A 815 -49.39 14.00 4.04
C ARG A 815 -49.94 12.58 4.18
N GLN A 816 -49.16 11.65 4.75
CA GLN A 816 -49.56 10.25 5.00
C GLN A 816 -50.29 10.05 6.35
N LEU A 817 -51.25 10.93 6.67
CA LEU A 817 -52.17 10.74 7.80
C LEU A 817 -53.29 9.78 7.36
N GLY A 818 -52.97 8.48 7.35
CA GLY A 818 -53.90 7.39 7.10
C GLY A 818 -54.15 6.55 8.37
N GLU A 819 -55.41 6.19 8.57
CA GLU A 819 -55.97 5.48 9.71
C GLU A 819 -55.30 4.12 10.01
N HIS A 820 -55.23 3.78 11.30
CA HIS A 820 -54.82 2.51 11.92
C HIS A 820 -53.31 2.21 12.07
N GLY A 821 -52.80 2.45 13.29
CA GLY A 821 -51.60 1.80 13.83
C GLY A 821 -50.97 2.58 14.97
N SER A 822 -50.66 1.93 16.09
CA SER A 822 -50.13 2.44 17.38
C SER A 822 -49.25 3.71 17.33
N GLU A 823 -49.84 4.90 17.18
CA GLU A 823 -49.12 6.18 17.10
C GLU A 823 -48.49 6.65 18.42
N GLY A 824 -48.81 6.01 19.56
CA GLY A 824 -48.38 6.47 20.88
C GLY A 824 -46.87 6.46 21.12
N SER A 825 -46.12 5.57 20.45
CA SER A 825 -44.68 5.34 20.67
C SER A 825 -43.76 6.01 19.66
N LEU A 826 -44.26 6.53 18.53
CA LEU A 826 -43.44 7.18 17.51
C LEU A 826 -43.07 8.61 17.95
N ARG A 827 -41.79 8.95 17.82
CA ARG A 827 -41.25 10.30 18.07
C ARG A 827 -40.46 10.78 16.86
N VAL A 828 -40.54 12.08 16.60
CA VAL A 828 -39.88 12.73 15.47
C VAL A 828 -38.71 13.57 15.99
N LEU A 829 -37.52 13.36 15.43
CA LEU A 829 -36.36 14.21 15.66
C LEU A 829 -36.16 15.16 14.48
N GLU A 830 -36.16 16.45 14.79
CA GLU A 830 -35.77 17.51 13.87
C GLU A 830 -34.29 17.40 13.52
N GLY A 831 -33.94 17.80 12.29
CA GLY A 831 -32.59 17.61 11.75
C GLY A 831 -31.48 18.28 12.57
N ASN A 832 -31.79 19.35 13.31
CA ASN A 832 -30.85 20.10 14.13
C ASN A 832 -30.97 19.85 15.65
N ARG A 833 -31.86 18.94 16.08
CA ARG A 833 -32.05 18.64 17.51
C ARG A 833 -30.90 17.79 18.05
N ARG A 834 -30.16 18.35 19.00
CA ARG A 834 -28.96 17.71 19.58
C ARG A 834 -29.22 16.95 20.87
N ARG A 835 -30.25 17.34 21.62
CA ARG A 835 -30.49 16.84 22.97
C ARG A 835 -31.92 16.34 23.18
N MET A 836 -32.04 15.37 24.07
CA MET A 836 -33.25 14.86 24.67
C MET A 836 -33.19 15.10 26.17
N VAL A 837 -34.32 15.49 26.75
CA VAL A 837 -34.43 15.77 28.18
C VAL A 837 -35.43 14.82 28.82
N VAL A 838 -35.05 14.24 29.96
CA VAL A 838 -35.93 13.43 30.80
C VAL A 838 -36.05 14.09 32.17
N ASP A 839 -37.25 14.53 32.50
CA ASP A 839 -37.57 15.06 33.82
C ASP A 839 -38.00 13.91 34.73
N VAL A 840 -37.32 13.76 35.88
CA VAL A 840 -37.47 12.64 36.81
C VAL A 840 -37.83 13.14 38.21
N ARG A 841 -38.77 12.46 38.85
CA ARG A 841 -39.12 12.60 40.26
C ARG A 841 -38.83 11.28 40.97
N LEU A 842 -37.95 11.33 41.97
CA LEU A 842 -37.63 10.21 42.85
C LEU A 842 -38.07 10.53 44.27
N GLU A 843 -38.86 9.66 44.88
CA GLU A 843 -39.42 9.82 46.23
C GLU A 843 -39.09 8.58 47.07
N ASN A 844 -38.67 8.77 48.33
CA ASN A 844 -38.59 7.69 49.31
C ASN A 844 -39.76 7.82 50.29
N LYS A 845 -40.75 6.95 50.22
CA LYS A 845 -41.96 6.97 51.06
C LYS A 845 -41.81 6.16 52.36
N GLY A 846 -40.77 5.32 52.46
CA GLY A 846 -40.51 4.38 53.55
C GLY A 846 -39.43 4.86 54.53
N GLU A 847 -38.66 3.92 55.10
CA GLU A 847 -37.54 4.20 56.00
C GLU A 847 -36.29 4.70 55.25
N ASN A 848 -35.18 4.95 55.95
CA ASN A 848 -33.95 5.45 55.32
C ASN A 848 -33.40 4.44 54.28
N ALA A 849 -33.26 4.88 53.03
CA ALA A 849 -32.72 4.05 51.95
C ALA A 849 -31.20 4.18 51.87
N TYR A 850 -30.47 3.14 52.33
CA TYR A 850 -29.01 3.14 52.35
C TYR A 850 -28.42 2.80 50.97
N LYS A 851 -27.35 3.51 50.59
CA LYS A 851 -26.80 3.48 49.22
C LYS A 851 -27.90 3.57 48.15
N ALA A 852 -28.88 4.43 48.38
CA ALA A 852 -29.90 4.74 47.38
C ALA A 852 -29.17 5.16 46.10
N ARG A 853 -29.36 4.36 45.05
CA ARG A 853 -28.68 4.55 43.77
C ARG A 853 -29.71 4.49 42.66
N LEU A 854 -29.54 5.38 41.69
CA LEU A 854 -30.29 5.40 40.46
C LEU A 854 -29.41 4.80 39.38
N ASN A 855 -29.79 3.62 38.87
CA ASN A 855 -29.19 3.05 37.69
C ASN A 855 -29.89 3.62 36.44
N ILE A 856 -29.08 4.15 35.53
CA ILE A 856 -29.53 4.79 34.29
C ILE A 856 -28.89 4.02 33.15
N THR A 857 -29.67 3.21 32.45
CA THR A 857 -29.25 2.54 31.22
C THR A 857 -29.89 3.24 30.03
N TYR A 858 -29.12 3.52 28.98
CA TYR A 858 -29.63 4.21 27.79
C TYR A 858 -29.12 3.57 26.50
N SER A 859 -29.88 3.72 25.42
CA SER A 859 -29.51 3.17 24.13
C SER A 859 -28.22 3.81 23.57
N PRO A 860 -27.37 3.07 22.83
CA PRO A 860 -26.08 3.55 22.31
C PRO A 860 -26.11 4.79 21.40
N ASN A 861 -27.29 5.18 20.89
CA ASN A 861 -27.50 6.43 20.15
C ASN A 861 -27.64 7.66 21.05
N LEU A 862 -27.61 7.50 22.38
CA LEU A 862 -27.58 8.57 23.37
C LEU A 862 -26.23 8.61 24.09
N SER A 863 -25.85 9.81 24.52
CA SER A 863 -24.73 10.08 25.41
C SER A 863 -25.24 10.89 26.59
N PHE A 864 -25.02 10.41 27.81
CA PHE A 864 -25.37 11.16 29.00
C PHE A 864 -24.55 12.47 29.09
N SER A 865 -25.21 13.62 29.06
CA SER A 865 -24.58 14.95 29.12
C SER A 865 -24.47 15.44 30.55
N SER A 866 -25.61 15.56 31.25
CA SER A 866 -25.64 16.14 32.60
C SER A 866 -26.91 15.77 33.36
N LEU A 867 -26.83 15.89 34.69
CA LEU A 867 -27.96 15.83 35.61
C LEU A 867 -28.08 17.18 36.32
N ILE A 868 -29.27 17.78 36.29
CA ILE A 868 -29.57 19.07 36.89
C ILE A 868 -30.69 18.89 37.92
N VAL A 869 -30.39 19.11 39.20
CA VAL A 869 -31.39 19.07 40.28
C VAL A 869 -32.23 20.37 40.22
N LYS A 870 -33.56 20.24 40.21
CA LYS A 870 -34.50 21.37 40.02
C LYS A 870 -34.92 22.06 41.32
N ASP A 871 -34.85 21.36 42.45
CA ASP A 871 -35.26 21.87 43.77
C ASP A 871 -34.08 22.11 44.71
N ASN A 872 -34.27 23.02 45.67
CA ASN A 872 -33.36 23.30 46.79
C ASN A 872 -33.52 22.27 47.93
N SER A 873 -33.68 20.98 47.61
CA SER A 873 -33.75 19.93 48.65
C SER A 873 -32.36 19.61 49.21
N ASP A 874 -32.29 19.15 50.46
CA ASP A 874 -31.04 18.69 51.11
C ASP A 874 -30.42 17.44 50.43
N THR A 875 -31.06 16.94 49.36
CA THR A 875 -30.71 15.71 48.63
C THR A 875 -29.68 16.00 47.55
N LYS A 876 -28.46 15.48 47.70
CA LYS A 876 -27.39 15.57 46.68
C LYS A 876 -27.38 14.34 45.79
N ILE A 877 -27.20 14.51 44.48
CA ILE A 877 -27.02 13.40 43.54
C ILE A 877 -25.62 13.45 42.96
N GLU A 878 -24.84 12.39 43.15
CA GLU A 878 -23.47 12.24 42.63
C GLU A 878 -23.40 11.04 41.69
N CYS A 879 -23.09 11.28 40.42
CA CYS A 879 -23.01 10.24 39.39
C CYS A 879 -21.56 9.83 39.11
N HIS A 880 -21.33 8.52 39.03
CA HIS A 880 -20.03 7.94 38.67
C HIS A 880 -20.12 7.16 37.36
N ASN A 881 -18.99 7.06 36.65
CA ASN A 881 -18.88 6.20 35.48
C ASN A 881 -18.55 4.78 35.93
N GLU A 882 -19.30 3.79 35.47
CA GLU A 882 -18.87 2.40 35.58
C GLU A 882 -17.84 2.11 34.48
N TYR A 883 -16.66 1.60 34.85
CA TYR A 883 -15.55 1.40 33.92
C TYR A 883 -15.79 0.29 32.87
N ARG A 884 -16.85 -0.51 33.01
CA ARG A 884 -17.14 -1.69 32.16
C ARG A 884 -18.19 -1.46 31.07
N HIS A 885 -19.13 -0.53 31.24
CA HIS A 885 -20.24 -0.33 30.30
C HIS A 885 -20.46 1.16 29.96
N ARG A 886 -20.26 1.54 28.68
CA ARG A 886 -20.36 2.94 28.23
C ARG A 886 -21.78 3.53 28.24
N THR A 887 -22.81 2.70 28.32
CA THR A 887 -24.24 3.06 28.23
C THR A 887 -24.98 2.98 29.56
N GLU A 888 -24.23 2.88 30.66
CA GLU A 888 -24.78 2.75 32.01
C GLU A 888 -24.18 3.84 32.90
N LYS A 889 -25.01 4.41 33.78
CA LYS A 889 -24.61 5.43 34.75
C LYS A 889 -25.26 5.10 36.08
N ILE A 890 -24.44 5.04 37.11
CA ILE A 890 -24.91 4.83 38.48
C ILE A 890 -24.77 6.16 39.22
N CYS A 891 -25.89 6.66 39.72
CA CYS A 891 -25.96 7.91 40.49
C CYS A 891 -26.34 7.62 41.93
N ASN A 892 -25.45 7.96 42.86
CA ASN A 892 -25.72 7.90 44.29
C ASN A 892 -26.65 9.06 44.67
N VAL A 893 -27.76 8.76 45.32
CA VAL A 893 -28.76 9.72 45.78
C VAL A 893 -28.62 9.86 47.30
N SER A 894 -28.28 11.06 47.75
CA SER A 894 -28.07 11.41 49.16
C SER A 894 -27.07 10.51 49.88
N ALA A 895 -25.88 10.28 49.31
CA ALA A 895 -24.86 9.48 49.97
C ALA A 895 -24.60 10.01 51.41
N PRO A 896 -24.74 9.17 52.45
CA PRO A 896 -24.80 7.69 52.43
C PRO A 896 -26.19 7.06 52.42
N PHE A 897 -27.26 7.81 52.71
CA PHE A 897 -28.64 7.34 52.67
C PHE A 897 -29.64 8.45 52.28
N MET A 898 -30.67 8.07 51.54
CA MET A 898 -31.82 8.94 51.27
C MET A 898 -32.82 8.86 52.43
N ARG A 899 -33.09 10.00 53.07
CA ARG A 899 -33.94 10.08 54.26
C ARG A 899 -35.36 9.57 53.98
N ALA A 900 -35.98 9.00 55.01
CA ALA A 900 -37.40 8.68 55.02
C ALA A 900 -38.26 9.90 54.63
N LYS A 901 -39.27 9.68 53.78
CA LYS A 901 -40.23 10.70 53.30
C LYS A 901 -39.61 11.88 52.54
N SER A 902 -38.41 11.70 51.98
CA SER A 902 -37.75 12.72 51.15
C SER A 902 -38.07 12.54 49.67
N GLN A 903 -38.04 13.64 48.91
CA GLN A 903 -38.19 13.61 47.46
C GLN A 903 -37.14 14.50 46.77
N VAL A 904 -36.84 14.18 45.51
CA VAL A 904 -35.95 14.95 44.66
C VAL A 904 -36.46 15.00 43.22
N LEU A 905 -36.45 16.20 42.65
CA LEU A 905 -36.78 16.47 41.25
C LEU A 905 -35.51 16.85 40.51
N PHE A 906 -35.21 16.14 39.43
CA PHE A 906 -34.02 16.39 38.62
C PHE A 906 -34.29 16.14 37.15
N ARG A 907 -33.41 16.68 36.32
CA ARG A 907 -33.46 16.65 34.87
C ARG A 907 -32.23 15.93 34.34
N LEU A 908 -32.44 14.91 33.52
CA LEU A 908 -31.40 14.22 32.78
C LEU A 908 -31.32 14.81 31.36
N GLU A 909 -30.14 15.23 30.96
CA GLU A 909 -29.86 15.65 29.58
C GLU A 909 -29.05 14.57 28.87
N PHE A 910 -29.56 14.13 27.72
CA PHE A 910 -28.87 13.21 26.82
C PHE A 910 -28.58 13.92 25.50
N GLU A 911 -27.37 13.79 24.99
CA GLU A 911 -26.97 14.24 23.66
C GLU A 911 -27.05 13.06 22.68
N PHE A 912 -27.63 13.29 21.50
CA PHE A 912 -27.67 12.23 20.48
C PHE A 912 -26.28 12.00 19.86
N SER A 913 -25.94 10.73 19.67
CA SER A 913 -24.70 10.31 19.04
C SER A 913 -24.69 10.68 17.56
N ARG A 914 -23.54 11.20 17.09
CA ARG A 914 -23.32 11.49 15.66
C ARG A 914 -22.91 10.26 14.85
N THR A 915 -22.54 9.16 15.50
CA THR A 915 -21.96 7.98 14.86
C THR A 915 -22.85 6.75 14.94
N VAL A 916 -23.65 6.64 16.01
CA VAL A 916 -24.54 5.51 16.27
C VAL A 916 -25.98 5.93 15.98
N PHE A 917 -26.60 5.27 15.00
CA PHE A 917 -27.93 5.59 14.52
C PHE A 917 -28.87 4.42 14.79
N LEU A 918 -29.92 4.64 15.57
CA LEU A 918 -30.94 3.63 15.91
C LEU A 918 -32.33 4.19 15.59
N ASP A 919 -33.24 3.32 15.16
CA ASP A 919 -34.64 3.61 14.89
C ASP A 919 -35.51 3.71 16.16
N HIS A 920 -34.88 3.69 17.32
CA HIS A 920 -35.53 3.82 18.61
C HIS A 920 -34.59 4.48 19.62
N VAL A 921 -35.19 4.93 20.73
CA VAL A 921 -34.49 5.34 21.93
C VAL A 921 -35.04 4.54 23.10
N ARG A 922 -34.14 4.09 23.97
CA ARG A 922 -34.51 3.45 25.22
C ARG A 922 -33.76 4.09 26.37
N VAL A 923 -34.45 4.52 27.41
CA VAL A 923 -33.86 4.98 28.68
C VAL A 923 -34.56 4.23 29.81
N ILE A 924 -33.80 3.40 30.49
CA ILE A 924 -34.24 2.61 31.64
C ILE A 924 -33.70 3.28 32.90
N LEU A 925 -34.60 3.57 33.82
CA LEU A 925 -34.30 4.14 35.13
C LEU A 925 -34.75 3.16 36.20
N GLU A 926 -33.82 2.76 37.06
CA GLU A 926 -34.07 1.83 38.15
C GLU A 926 -33.52 2.40 39.46
N ALA A 927 -34.39 2.58 40.45
CA ALA A 927 -34.02 3.03 41.79
C ALA A 927 -33.77 1.81 42.69
N LEU A 928 -32.57 1.73 43.26
CA LEU A 928 -32.12 0.61 44.08
C LEU A 928 -31.64 1.11 45.43
N SER A 929 -31.75 0.27 46.45
CA SER A 929 -31.16 0.45 47.77
C SER A 929 -30.54 -0.86 48.23
N ASP A 930 -29.70 -0.82 49.27
CA ASP A 930 -29.16 -2.04 49.91
C ASP A 930 -30.16 -2.65 50.93
N GLY A 931 -31.37 -2.07 51.08
CA GLY A 931 -32.42 -2.54 51.99
C GLY A 931 -33.46 -3.44 51.31
N GLU A 932 -34.33 -4.08 52.10
CA GLU A 932 -35.44 -4.88 51.58
C GLU A 932 -36.61 -3.95 51.24
N GLU A 933 -36.83 -3.70 49.95
CA GLU A 933 -37.78 -2.68 49.47
C GLU A 933 -39.25 -3.10 49.67
N MET A 934 -40.10 -2.18 50.12
CA MET A 934 -41.52 -2.44 50.36
C MET A 934 -42.31 -2.73 49.06
N SER A 935 -42.00 -1.98 48.00
CA SER A 935 -42.56 -2.15 46.66
C SER A 935 -41.42 -1.99 45.66
N THR A 936 -41.28 -2.90 44.70
CA THR A 936 -40.28 -2.80 43.63
C THR A 936 -40.89 -2.38 42.29
N ALA A 937 -42.23 -2.33 42.21
CA ALA A 937 -42.95 -2.07 40.95
C ALA A 937 -42.87 -0.61 40.49
N ASP A 938 -42.72 0.34 41.43
CA ASP A 938 -42.57 1.77 41.14
C ASP A 938 -41.13 2.25 41.11
N ASN A 939 -40.16 1.38 41.37
CA ASN A 939 -38.72 1.64 41.29
C ASN A 939 -38.20 1.69 39.86
N PHE A 940 -39.01 1.27 38.89
CA PHE A 940 -38.56 1.03 37.52
C PHE A 940 -39.38 1.83 36.49
N ARG A 941 -38.68 2.47 35.55
CA ARG A 941 -39.29 3.11 34.38
C ARG A 941 -38.49 2.80 33.13
N ASP A 942 -39.18 2.30 32.10
CA ASP A 942 -38.63 2.05 30.76
C ASP A 942 -39.25 3.01 29.75
N ILE A 943 -38.45 3.96 29.28
CA ILE A 943 -38.82 4.92 28.26
C ILE A 943 -38.38 4.34 26.92
N TYR A 944 -39.29 3.72 26.18
CA TYR A 944 -39.02 3.19 24.84
C TYR A 944 -39.87 3.89 23.79
N TYR A 945 -39.21 4.55 22.82
CA TYR A 945 -39.87 5.21 21.70
C TYR A 945 -39.20 4.87 20.38
N SER A 946 -40.00 4.65 19.33
CA SER A 946 -39.50 4.54 17.96
C SER A 946 -39.20 5.94 17.41
N LEU A 947 -38.12 6.09 16.67
CA LEU A 947 -37.62 7.36 16.16
C LEU A 947 -37.70 7.44 14.63
N LYS A 948 -38.17 8.58 14.13
CA LYS A 948 -37.97 9.01 12.74
C LYS A 948 -37.18 10.32 12.72
N TYR A 949 -36.13 10.37 11.91
CA TYR A 949 -35.21 11.50 11.83
C TYR A 949 -35.45 12.31 10.56
N GLU A 950 -35.51 13.62 10.69
CA GLU A 950 -35.54 14.52 9.54
C GLU A 950 -34.14 14.62 8.90
N ALA A 951 -34.04 14.30 7.62
CA ALA A 951 -32.81 14.48 6.84
C ALA A 951 -32.84 15.85 6.13
N ASP A 952 -32.09 16.81 6.68
CA ASP A 952 -31.97 18.17 6.14
C ASP A 952 -30.87 18.21 5.06
N LEU A 953 -31.26 17.96 3.81
CA LEU A 953 -30.36 17.87 2.67
C LEU A 953 -30.60 19.01 1.66
N LEU A 954 -29.53 19.69 1.26
CA LEU A 954 -29.50 20.61 0.13
C LEU A 954 -28.96 19.89 -1.11
N PHE A 955 -29.79 19.76 -2.14
CA PHE A 955 -29.45 19.09 -3.40
C PHE A 955 -29.33 20.10 -4.55
N THR A 956 -28.11 20.32 -5.05
CA THR A 956 -27.76 21.31 -6.10
C THR A 956 -27.10 20.64 -7.31
N ARG A 957 -26.94 21.42 -8.38
CA ARG A 957 -26.41 20.96 -9.69
C ARG A 957 -25.58 22.05 -10.35
N ASP A 958 -24.61 21.65 -11.14
CA ASP A 958 -23.78 22.53 -11.98
C ASP A 958 -23.32 21.81 -13.26
N SER A 959 -22.96 22.54 -14.30
CA SER A 959 -22.48 21.98 -15.57
C SER A 959 -21.53 22.91 -16.30
N ASN A 960 -20.47 22.34 -16.88
CA ASN A 960 -19.52 23.08 -17.70
C ASN A 960 -19.19 22.32 -19.00
N PRO A 961 -19.45 22.87 -20.19
CA PRO A 961 -20.18 24.12 -20.45
C PRO A 961 -21.71 23.97 -20.26
N THR A 962 -22.45 25.08 -20.12
CA THR A 962 -23.93 25.09 -20.15
C THR A 962 -24.49 25.17 -21.57
N ARG A 963 -23.70 25.68 -22.52
CA ARG A 963 -24.03 25.82 -23.94
C ARG A 963 -22.82 25.51 -24.80
N TYR A 964 -23.05 24.84 -25.93
CA TYR A 964 -22.04 24.55 -26.94
C TYR A 964 -22.51 24.95 -28.35
N GLU A 965 -21.60 25.49 -29.16
CA GLU A 965 -21.87 25.91 -30.53
C GLU A 965 -21.03 25.12 -31.52
N ILE A 966 -21.69 24.52 -32.51
CA ILE A 966 -21.08 23.76 -33.59
C ILE A 966 -20.77 24.73 -34.74
N LYS A 967 -19.48 24.92 -35.03
CA LYS A 967 -18.97 25.75 -36.13
C LYS A 967 -19.13 25.04 -37.48
N SER A 968 -19.28 25.81 -38.56
CA SER A 968 -19.53 25.30 -39.93
C SER A 968 -18.26 24.77 -40.64
N GLU A 969 -17.07 25.15 -40.20
CA GLU A 969 -15.81 24.79 -40.87
C GLU A 969 -15.32 23.38 -40.51
N LEU A 970 -15.54 22.43 -41.43
CA LEU A 970 -14.87 21.14 -41.49
C LEU A 970 -13.52 21.30 -42.22
N SER A 971 -12.42 21.36 -41.48
CA SER A 971 -11.11 21.10 -42.05
C SER A 971 -10.29 20.24 -41.10
N LEU A 972 -10.17 18.95 -41.46
CA LEU A 972 -9.23 17.95 -40.95
C LEU A 972 -9.49 17.40 -39.54
N GLU A 973 -10.50 16.54 -39.38
CA GLU A 973 -10.52 15.57 -38.28
C GLU A 973 -10.88 14.19 -38.81
N GLU A 974 -10.06 13.19 -38.47
CA GLU A 974 -10.23 11.78 -38.84
C GLU A 974 -11.52 11.20 -38.24
N PRO A 975 -12.10 10.13 -38.83
CA PRO A 975 -13.24 9.44 -38.24
C PRO A 975 -12.88 8.90 -36.84
N GLY A 976 -13.53 9.40 -35.79
CA GLY A 976 -13.29 8.96 -34.41
C GLY A 976 -12.84 10.04 -33.42
N VAL A 977 -12.75 11.31 -33.83
CA VAL A 977 -12.36 12.40 -32.91
C VAL A 977 -13.45 12.65 -31.86
N ILE A 978 -13.05 12.54 -30.60
CA ILE A 978 -13.81 12.88 -29.41
C ILE A 978 -13.91 14.41 -29.32
N GLY A 979 -15.12 14.97 -29.26
CA GLY A 979 -15.34 16.42 -29.18
C GLY A 979 -14.99 17.03 -27.83
N PRO A 980 -15.38 18.30 -27.58
CA PRO A 980 -15.02 19.02 -26.36
C PRO A 980 -15.57 18.33 -25.09
N PRO A 981 -14.86 18.45 -23.96
CA PRO A 981 -15.27 17.85 -22.70
C PRO A 981 -16.54 18.52 -22.15
N VAL A 982 -17.42 17.70 -21.58
CA VAL A 982 -18.64 18.10 -20.88
C VAL A 982 -18.62 17.51 -19.48
N ASN A 983 -18.78 18.37 -18.49
CA ASN A 983 -18.80 18.00 -17.08
C ASN A 983 -20.17 18.29 -16.47
N PHE A 984 -20.78 17.27 -15.86
CA PHE A 984 -22.01 17.42 -15.08
C PHE A 984 -21.72 17.17 -13.60
N THR A 985 -22.08 18.11 -12.73
CA THR A 985 -21.82 18.01 -11.29
C THR A 985 -23.13 18.02 -10.52
N PHE A 986 -23.34 17.03 -9.67
CA PHE A 986 -24.45 16.98 -8.71
C PHE A 986 -23.88 17.04 -7.30
N GLN A 987 -24.36 17.98 -6.49
CA GLN A 987 -23.86 18.24 -5.14
C GLN A 987 -24.95 17.98 -4.12
N ILE A 988 -24.62 17.21 -3.09
CA ILE A 988 -25.51 16.93 -1.96
C ILE A 988 -24.82 17.41 -0.69
N GLN A 989 -25.41 18.39 -0.02
CA GLN A 989 -24.93 18.94 1.24
C GLN A 989 -25.90 18.58 2.36
N ASN A 990 -25.38 17.99 3.44
CA ASN A 990 -26.16 17.72 4.64
C ASN A 990 -26.07 18.92 5.58
N LEU A 991 -27.18 19.61 5.78
CA LEU A 991 -27.29 20.75 6.68
C LEU A 991 -27.62 20.33 8.12
N GLY A 992 -28.08 19.10 8.32
CA GLY A 992 -28.50 18.55 9.60
C GLY A 992 -27.36 18.00 10.48
N TYR A 993 -27.71 17.73 11.73
CA TYR A 993 -26.84 17.19 12.78
C TYR A 993 -26.52 15.70 12.61
N PHE A 994 -27.41 14.95 11.98
CA PHE A 994 -27.29 13.50 11.80
C PHE A 994 -26.68 13.16 10.42
N PRO A 995 -25.75 12.20 10.34
CA PRO A 995 -25.22 11.76 9.04
C PRO A 995 -26.29 10.95 8.29
N VAL A 996 -26.47 11.23 7.00
CA VAL A 996 -27.39 10.50 6.14
C VAL A 996 -26.64 9.38 5.43
N LYS A 997 -27.10 8.13 5.59
CA LYS A 997 -26.48 6.94 5.00
C LYS A 997 -27.39 6.27 3.98
N ASP A 998 -26.77 5.52 3.07
CA ASP A 998 -27.44 4.71 2.04
C ASP A 998 -28.38 5.54 1.15
N LEU A 999 -28.02 6.81 0.92
CA LEU A 999 -28.77 7.71 0.05
C LEU A 999 -28.57 7.27 -1.40
N GLN A 1000 -29.64 6.85 -2.07
CA GLN A 1000 -29.57 6.44 -3.47
C GLN A 1000 -29.67 7.66 -4.37
N LEU A 1001 -28.57 8.01 -5.03
CA LEU A 1001 -28.51 9.01 -6.09
C LEU A 1001 -28.60 8.31 -7.45
N ASN A 1002 -29.70 8.54 -8.15
CA ASN A 1002 -29.98 8.00 -9.47
C ASN A 1002 -29.85 9.10 -10.51
N ILE A 1003 -28.86 9.00 -11.40
CA ILE A 1003 -28.58 9.96 -12.46
C ILE A 1003 -28.89 9.31 -13.82
N GLU A 1004 -29.58 10.03 -14.68
CA GLU A 1004 -30.03 9.58 -16.00
C GLU A 1004 -29.46 10.56 -17.04
N VAL A 1005 -28.46 10.09 -17.81
CA VAL A 1005 -27.78 10.89 -18.84
C VAL A 1005 -28.30 10.50 -20.23
N PRO A 1006 -28.75 11.43 -21.08
CA PRO A 1006 -29.20 11.13 -22.44
C PRO A 1006 -27.99 10.87 -23.36
N GLU A 1007 -27.56 9.60 -23.45
CA GLU A 1007 -26.35 9.21 -24.18
C GLU A 1007 -26.60 9.05 -25.69
N MET A 1008 -27.75 8.48 -26.08
CA MET A 1008 -28.07 8.21 -27.49
C MET A 1008 -29.52 8.57 -27.85
N THR A 1009 -29.77 8.88 -29.13
CA THR A 1009 -31.15 8.98 -29.64
C THR A 1009 -31.81 7.60 -29.71
N LYS A 1010 -33.14 7.56 -29.87
CA LYS A 1010 -33.87 6.28 -30.08
C LYS A 1010 -33.42 5.52 -31.33
N ASN A 1011 -32.82 6.20 -32.31
CA ASN A 1011 -32.32 5.59 -33.54
C ASN A 1011 -30.85 5.14 -33.44
N GLY A 1012 -30.22 5.23 -32.26
CA GLY A 1012 -28.86 4.74 -32.02
C GLY A 1012 -27.73 5.73 -32.33
N ASN A 1013 -28.06 7.01 -32.54
CA ASN A 1013 -27.08 8.08 -32.71
C ASN A 1013 -26.50 8.48 -31.34
N GLN A 1014 -25.20 8.26 -31.14
CA GLN A 1014 -24.52 8.61 -29.88
C GLN A 1014 -24.26 10.12 -29.81
N LEU A 1015 -24.81 10.78 -28.79
CA LEU A 1015 -24.73 12.24 -28.59
C LEU A 1015 -23.61 12.62 -27.63
N LEU A 1016 -23.46 11.85 -26.55
CA LEU A 1016 -22.46 12.02 -25.51
C LEU A 1016 -21.66 10.72 -25.36
N GLN A 1017 -20.36 10.84 -25.12
CA GLN A 1017 -19.50 9.73 -24.74
C GLN A 1017 -19.00 9.98 -23.32
N ILE A 1018 -19.51 9.21 -22.36
CA ILE A 1018 -19.09 9.34 -20.95
C ILE A 1018 -17.78 8.56 -20.77
N SER A 1019 -16.73 9.25 -20.30
CA SER A 1019 -15.39 8.68 -20.14
C SER A 1019 -15.10 8.25 -18.70
N ASP A 1020 -15.58 9.02 -17.72
CA ASP A 1020 -15.32 8.76 -16.30
C ASP A 1020 -16.37 9.43 -15.40
N PHE A 1021 -16.44 9.01 -14.14
CA PHE A 1021 -17.16 9.73 -13.10
C PHE A 1021 -16.31 9.81 -11.83
N HIS A 1022 -16.13 11.02 -11.31
CA HIS A 1022 -15.39 11.28 -10.09
C HIS A 1022 -16.36 11.50 -8.92
N ILE A 1023 -16.03 10.88 -7.79
CA ILE A 1023 -16.69 11.11 -6.50
C ILE A 1023 -15.61 11.63 -5.57
N ASP A 1024 -15.89 12.71 -4.84
CA ASP A 1024 -15.02 13.16 -3.76
C ASP A 1024 -14.95 12.05 -2.68
N GLN A 1025 -13.96 11.16 -2.78
CA GLN A 1025 -13.90 9.91 -2.01
C GLN A 1025 -13.82 10.16 -0.50
N ARG A 1026 -14.92 9.89 0.21
CA ARG A 1026 -14.98 9.75 1.67
C ARG A 1026 -15.97 8.63 2.06
N ASP A 1027 -15.58 7.81 3.02
CA ASP A 1027 -16.43 6.95 3.87
C ASP A 1027 -17.63 6.24 3.21
N GLY A 1028 -17.37 5.16 2.45
CA GLY A 1028 -18.40 4.18 2.07
C GLY A 1028 -19.35 4.59 0.94
N THR A 1029 -19.11 5.72 0.27
CA THR A 1029 -19.82 6.10 -0.96
C THR A 1029 -19.28 5.34 -2.17
N TYR A 1030 -20.14 4.76 -3.01
CA TYR A 1030 -19.74 4.10 -4.26
C TYR A 1030 -20.83 4.22 -5.33
N CYS A 1031 -20.43 4.25 -6.60
CA CYS A 1031 -21.35 4.15 -7.75
C CYS A 1031 -21.09 2.88 -8.52
N LEU A 1032 -22.13 2.30 -9.10
CA LEU A 1032 -21.99 1.18 -10.03
C LEU A 1032 -21.51 1.71 -11.39
N PRO A 1033 -20.53 1.05 -12.04
CA PRO A 1033 -20.10 1.45 -13.37
C PRO A 1033 -21.26 1.31 -14.35
N PRO A 1034 -21.43 2.27 -15.28
CA PRO A 1034 -22.50 2.21 -16.27
C PRO A 1034 -22.33 1.00 -17.19
N GLN A 1035 -23.43 0.29 -17.47
CA GLN A 1035 -23.46 -0.75 -18.51
C GLN A 1035 -23.88 -0.09 -19.82
N HIS A 1036 -22.93 0.07 -20.76
CA HIS A 1036 -23.24 0.67 -22.07
C HIS A 1036 -24.23 -0.20 -22.85
N VAL A 1037 -25.24 0.45 -23.42
CA VAL A 1037 -26.28 -0.22 -24.21
C VAL A 1037 -25.91 -0.12 -25.69
N ALA A 1038 -25.27 -1.17 -26.21
CA ALA A 1038 -25.06 -1.47 -27.64
C ALA A 1038 -24.04 -0.62 -28.45
N GLU A 1039 -23.65 -1.17 -29.62
CA GLU A 1039 -22.75 -0.54 -30.60
C GLU A 1039 -23.43 0.63 -31.33
N SER A 1040 -22.75 1.78 -31.39
CA SER A 1040 -23.25 3.00 -32.05
C SER A 1040 -23.16 2.93 -33.58
N ARG A 1041 -24.17 3.46 -34.28
CA ARG A 1041 -24.15 3.70 -35.74
C ARG A 1041 -24.62 5.12 -36.04
N ALA A 1042 -23.79 5.91 -36.71
CA ALA A 1042 -24.18 7.25 -37.18
C ALA A 1042 -25.18 7.11 -38.34
N SER A 1043 -26.40 7.62 -38.17
CA SER A 1043 -27.46 7.63 -39.19
C SER A 1043 -28.14 9.00 -39.28
N PRO A 1044 -28.51 9.46 -40.49
CA PRO A 1044 -29.23 10.73 -40.63
C PRO A 1044 -30.59 10.67 -39.93
N GLU A 1045 -30.82 11.56 -38.97
CA GLU A 1045 -32.07 11.69 -38.21
C GLU A 1045 -32.48 13.16 -38.12
N ASP A 1046 -33.79 13.43 -38.24
CA ASP A 1046 -34.36 14.78 -38.20
C ASP A 1046 -34.94 15.07 -36.81
N LEU A 1047 -34.25 15.93 -36.06
CA LEU A 1047 -34.60 16.34 -34.70
C LEU A 1047 -35.21 17.75 -34.66
N THR A 1048 -35.57 18.36 -35.81
CA THR A 1048 -36.15 19.71 -35.85
C THR A 1048 -37.45 19.84 -35.05
N ARG A 1049 -38.20 18.75 -34.85
CA ARG A 1049 -39.42 18.69 -34.02
C ARG A 1049 -39.16 18.40 -32.55
N PHE A 1050 -37.94 18.00 -32.18
CA PHE A 1050 -37.54 17.61 -30.83
C PHE A 1050 -36.43 18.53 -30.34
N SER A 1051 -36.78 19.75 -29.94
CA SER A 1051 -35.81 20.71 -29.39
C SER A 1051 -35.22 20.29 -28.04
N ARG A 1052 -35.86 19.33 -27.35
CA ARG A 1052 -35.46 18.88 -26.01
C ARG A 1052 -35.45 17.36 -25.91
N LEU A 1053 -34.28 16.82 -25.56
CA LEU A 1053 -34.01 15.40 -25.40
C LEU A 1053 -33.90 15.05 -23.91
N ASN A 1054 -34.68 14.06 -23.48
CA ASN A 1054 -34.80 13.59 -22.10
C ASN A 1054 -35.14 12.08 -22.08
N ARG A 1055 -35.30 11.52 -20.88
CA ARG A 1055 -35.64 10.09 -20.70
C ARG A 1055 -36.79 9.55 -21.57
N SER A 1056 -37.78 10.36 -21.94
CA SER A 1056 -38.93 9.89 -22.72
C SER A 1056 -38.64 9.66 -24.21
N ASN A 1057 -37.60 10.32 -24.74
CA ASN A 1057 -37.27 10.34 -26.17
C ASN A 1057 -35.81 9.96 -26.51
N THR A 1058 -34.97 9.62 -25.52
CA THR A 1058 -33.60 9.12 -25.71
C THR A 1058 -33.34 7.79 -25.01
N LEU A 1059 -32.30 7.07 -25.42
CA LEU A 1059 -31.72 5.99 -24.64
C LEU A 1059 -30.84 6.60 -23.55
N ILE A 1060 -31.15 6.28 -22.29
CA ILE A 1060 -30.47 6.82 -21.13
C ILE A 1060 -29.33 5.90 -20.67
N LEU A 1061 -28.26 6.52 -20.19
CA LEU A 1061 -27.23 5.86 -19.40
C LEU A 1061 -27.58 6.06 -17.91
N PRO A 1062 -28.03 5.02 -17.20
CA PRO A 1062 -28.33 5.11 -15.78
C PRO A 1062 -27.05 4.99 -14.97
N ILE A 1063 -26.82 5.93 -14.05
CA ILE A 1063 -25.74 5.89 -13.06
C ILE A 1063 -26.39 5.86 -11.68
N GLN A 1064 -26.11 4.79 -10.93
CA GLN A 1064 -26.64 4.61 -9.58
C GLN A 1064 -25.51 4.67 -8.57
N CYS A 1065 -25.66 5.57 -7.59
CA CYS A 1065 -24.70 5.81 -6.53
C CYS A 1065 -25.36 5.58 -5.16
N SER A 1066 -24.68 4.85 -4.28
CA SER A 1066 -24.99 4.83 -2.85
C SER A 1066 -24.10 5.87 -2.17
N VAL A 1067 -24.73 6.87 -1.57
CA VAL A 1067 -24.07 8.07 -1.05
C VAL A 1067 -24.24 8.17 0.46
N ASN A 1068 -23.14 8.39 1.17
CA ASN A 1068 -23.13 8.68 2.59
C ASN A 1068 -22.68 10.12 2.82
N VAL A 1069 -23.54 10.95 3.42
CA VAL A 1069 -23.26 12.37 3.66
C VAL A 1069 -23.19 12.62 5.16
N ALA A 1070 -21.97 12.83 5.65
CA ALA A 1070 -21.74 13.21 7.05
C ALA A 1070 -22.41 14.56 7.38
N SER A 1071 -22.71 14.78 8.67
CA SER A 1071 -23.30 16.03 9.15
C SER A 1071 -22.47 17.25 8.77
N HIS A 1072 -23.12 18.32 8.29
CA HIS A 1072 -22.50 19.57 7.87
C HIS A 1072 -21.38 19.39 6.81
N LYS A 1073 -21.47 18.33 6.01
CA LYS A 1073 -20.56 18.05 4.89
C LYS A 1073 -21.32 18.00 3.57
N GLU A 1074 -20.56 18.13 2.50
CA GLU A 1074 -21.04 18.00 1.14
C GLU A 1074 -20.29 16.91 0.40
N ILE A 1075 -20.93 16.38 -0.64
CA ILE A 1075 -20.33 15.46 -1.59
C ILE A 1075 -20.74 15.87 -3.00
N ALA A 1076 -19.78 15.86 -3.92
CA ALA A 1076 -20.01 16.10 -5.33
C ALA A 1076 -19.80 14.81 -6.13
N VAL A 1077 -20.75 14.51 -7.02
CA VAL A 1077 -20.61 13.50 -8.08
C VAL A 1077 -20.43 14.23 -9.39
N ARG A 1078 -19.26 14.06 -10.01
CA ARG A 1078 -18.88 14.70 -11.27
C ARG A 1078 -18.84 13.65 -12.37
N ILE A 1079 -19.62 13.85 -13.42
CA ILE A 1079 -19.64 13.00 -14.61
C ILE A 1079 -18.87 13.73 -15.69
N ILE A 1080 -17.85 13.07 -16.24
CA ILE A 1080 -16.96 13.58 -17.28
C ILE A 1080 -17.25 12.81 -18.55
N GLY A 1081 -17.53 13.54 -19.62
CA GLY A 1081 -17.69 12.98 -20.95
C GLY A 1081 -17.31 13.98 -22.02
N ALA A 1082 -17.66 13.66 -23.26
CA ALA A 1082 -17.41 14.51 -24.41
C ALA A 1082 -18.57 14.44 -25.40
N LEU A 1083 -18.77 15.51 -26.17
CA LEU A 1083 -19.75 15.54 -27.26
C LEU A 1083 -19.25 14.77 -28.47
N ARG A 1084 -20.13 14.03 -29.13
CA ARG A 1084 -19.84 13.35 -30.40
C ARG A 1084 -20.19 14.24 -31.58
N ILE A 1085 -19.21 15.04 -32.00
CA ILE A 1085 -19.37 16.09 -33.02
C ILE A 1085 -19.72 15.50 -34.39
N ASP A 1086 -19.10 14.37 -34.75
CA ASP A 1086 -19.40 13.58 -35.95
C ASP A 1086 -20.90 13.23 -36.07
N THR A 1087 -21.48 12.73 -34.97
CA THR A 1087 -22.90 12.36 -34.93
C THR A 1087 -23.78 13.61 -34.90
N LEU A 1088 -23.42 14.62 -34.12
CA LEU A 1088 -24.16 15.88 -34.05
C LEU A 1088 -24.21 16.59 -35.41
N HIS A 1089 -23.18 16.52 -36.25
CA HIS A 1089 -23.21 17.05 -37.61
C HIS A 1089 -24.21 16.32 -38.51
N ALA A 1090 -24.30 14.98 -38.43
CA ALA A 1090 -25.21 14.18 -39.23
C ALA A 1090 -26.70 14.42 -38.91
N LEU A 1091 -27.03 14.88 -37.70
CA LEU A 1091 -28.39 15.16 -37.24
C LEU A 1091 -28.93 16.51 -37.75
N LYS A 1092 -30.20 16.60 -38.15
CA LYS A 1092 -30.82 17.90 -38.52
C LYS A 1092 -31.47 18.56 -37.30
N PHE A 1093 -30.93 19.68 -36.84
CA PHE A 1093 -31.51 20.53 -35.78
C PHE A 1093 -30.94 21.96 -35.82
N LYS A 1094 -31.63 22.93 -35.20
CA LYS A 1094 -31.14 24.31 -35.01
C LYS A 1094 -30.63 24.55 -33.59
N ILE A 1095 -31.41 24.10 -32.60
CA ILE A 1095 -31.10 24.13 -31.17
C ILE A 1095 -31.53 22.78 -30.59
N LEU A 1096 -30.68 22.16 -29.78
CA LEU A 1096 -30.92 20.88 -29.14
C LEU A 1096 -30.56 20.97 -27.66
N GLU A 1097 -31.52 20.73 -26.77
CA GLU A 1097 -31.33 20.71 -25.31
C GLU A 1097 -31.22 19.28 -24.80
N LEU A 1098 -30.08 18.89 -24.25
CA LEU A 1098 -29.91 17.60 -23.57
C LEU A 1098 -30.23 17.77 -22.08
N VAL A 1099 -31.19 17.00 -21.57
CA VAL A 1099 -31.64 17.08 -20.17
C VAL A 1099 -31.14 15.86 -19.38
N THR A 1100 -30.14 16.09 -18.54
CA THR A 1100 -29.67 15.11 -17.56
C THR A 1100 -30.46 15.28 -16.26
N SER A 1101 -31.11 14.22 -15.77
CA SER A 1101 -31.87 14.24 -14.51
C SER A 1101 -31.15 13.47 -13.42
N ALA A 1102 -31.15 14.01 -12.19
CA ALA A 1102 -30.73 13.28 -11.01
C ALA A 1102 -31.81 13.32 -9.94
N SER A 1103 -32.06 12.18 -9.29
CA SER A 1103 -33.02 12.06 -8.20
C SER A 1103 -32.37 11.40 -6.98
N VAL A 1104 -32.75 11.88 -5.80
CA VAL A 1104 -32.27 11.36 -4.52
C VAL A 1104 -33.42 10.62 -3.83
N VAL A 1105 -33.15 9.41 -3.33
CA VAL A 1105 -34.14 8.54 -2.68
C VAL A 1105 -33.51 7.89 -1.45
N LEU A 1106 -34.26 7.82 -0.35
CA LEU A 1106 -33.89 7.00 0.82
C LEU A 1106 -34.55 5.61 0.71
N PRO A 1107 -33.89 4.53 1.16
CA PRO A 1107 -34.51 3.21 1.27
C PRO A 1107 -35.76 3.24 2.15
N SER A 1108 -36.76 2.43 1.84
CA SER A 1108 -38.02 2.36 2.61
C SER A 1108 -37.83 1.92 4.08
N SER A 1109 -36.76 1.17 4.36
CA SER A 1109 -36.33 0.76 5.71
C SER A 1109 -35.59 1.86 6.48
N SER A 1110 -35.29 3.01 5.86
CA SER A 1110 -34.53 4.07 6.50
C SER A 1110 -35.30 4.66 7.70
N PRO A 1111 -34.63 4.88 8.85
CA PRO A 1111 -35.19 5.66 9.95
C PRO A 1111 -35.29 7.15 9.61
N MET A 1112 -34.72 7.58 8.48
CA MET A 1112 -34.77 8.97 8.00
C MET A 1112 -35.90 9.20 7.02
N PHE A 1113 -36.38 10.44 6.95
CA PHE A 1113 -37.29 10.89 5.89
C PHE A 1113 -36.79 12.20 5.27
N LEU A 1114 -37.08 12.37 3.99
CA LEU A 1114 -36.84 13.61 3.25
C LEU A 1114 -38.08 14.51 3.31
N HIS A 1115 -37.87 15.83 3.29
CA HIS A 1115 -38.97 16.79 3.23
C HIS A 1115 -39.75 16.69 1.91
N GLU A 1116 -39.02 16.53 0.80
CA GLU A 1116 -39.53 16.18 -0.53
C GLU A 1116 -39.52 14.65 -0.71
N GLU A 1117 -40.60 14.06 -1.20
CA GLU A 1117 -40.72 12.59 -1.39
C GLU A 1117 -39.65 12.03 -2.34
N ARG A 1118 -39.30 12.80 -3.37
CA ARG A 1118 -38.26 12.47 -4.34
C ARG A 1118 -37.70 13.75 -4.96
N PRO A 1119 -36.72 14.41 -4.34
CA PRO A 1119 -36.11 15.62 -4.89
C PRO A 1119 -35.38 15.30 -6.21
N VAL A 1120 -35.74 16.02 -7.27
CA VAL A 1120 -35.15 15.87 -8.62
C VAL A 1120 -34.49 17.18 -9.06
N ARG A 1121 -33.33 17.09 -9.70
CA ARG A 1121 -32.60 18.22 -10.30
C ARG A 1121 -32.25 17.91 -11.75
N HIS A 1122 -32.39 18.92 -12.63
CA HIS A 1122 -32.20 18.78 -14.07
C HIS A 1122 -31.08 19.68 -14.58
N ILE A 1123 -30.02 19.11 -15.15
CA ILE A 1123 -29.03 19.87 -15.92
C ILE A 1123 -29.49 19.93 -17.38
N VAL A 1124 -29.41 21.10 -18.00
CA VAL A 1124 -29.75 21.32 -19.40
C VAL A 1124 -28.50 21.80 -20.13
N LEU A 1125 -28.01 21.00 -21.09
CA LEU A 1125 -26.93 21.37 -21.99
C LEU A 1125 -27.51 21.77 -23.34
N GLU A 1126 -27.32 23.02 -23.74
CA GLU A 1126 -27.85 23.55 -25.00
C GLU A 1126 -26.81 23.46 -26.12
N ILE A 1127 -27.14 22.81 -27.23
CA ILE A 1127 -26.28 22.67 -28.42
C ILE A 1127 -26.89 23.43 -29.58
N ARG A 1128 -26.13 24.34 -30.20
CA ARG A 1128 -26.56 25.12 -31.36
C ARG A 1128 -25.72 24.81 -32.59
N LYS A 1129 -26.35 24.80 -33.76
CA LYS A 1129 -25.66 24.81 -35.05
C LYS A 1129 -25.65 26.21 -35.63
N GLU A 1130 -24.47 26.70 -35.98
CA GLU A 1130 -24.34 27.95 -36.70
C GLU A 1130 -24.94 27.80 -38.10
N GLY A 1131 -25.86 28.68 -38.47
CA GLY A 1131 -26.46 28.67 -39.80
C GLY A 1131 -25.52 29.32 -40.80
N ASP A 1132 -25.35 28.69 -41.97
CA ASP A 1132 -24.62 29.24 -43.12
C ASP A 1132 -25.32 30.53 -43.61
N TYR A 1133 -25.02 31.68 -43.01
CA TYR A 1133 -25.48 32.98 -43.49
C TYR A 1133 -24.61 33.43 -44.67
N ARG A 1134 -24.74 32.75 -45.81
CA ARG A 1134 -24.26 33.32 -47.08
C ARG A 1134 -25.24 34.42 -47.49
N ILE A 1135 -24.86 35.68 -47.26
CA ILE A 1135 -25.61 36.83 -47.75
C ILE A 1135 -25.76 36.67 -49.29
N PRO A 1136 -26.99 36.63 -49.83
CA PRO A 1136 -27.19 36.47 -51.26
C PRO A 1136 -26.48 37.57 -52.04
N THR A 1137 -25.76 37.21 -53.10
CA THR A 1137 -24.98 38.15 -53.93
C THR A 1137 -25.80 39.33 -54.46
N TRP A 1138 -27.12 39.18 -54.63
CA TRP A 1138 -28.01 40.27 -55.04
C TRP A 1138 -28.11 41.41 -54.01
N ILE A 1139 -27.98 41.13 -52.70
CA ILE A 1139 -28.00 42.16 -51.64
C ILE A 1139 -26.71 42.98 -51.68
N ILE A 1140 -25.58 42.35 -52.00
CA ILE A 1140 -24.27 43.01 -52.18
C ILE A 1140 -24.29 43.89 -53.44
N VAL A 1141 -24.82 43.37 -54.55
CA VAL A 1141 -25.00 44.14 -55.80
C VAL A 1141 -25.98 45.31 -55.60
N GLY A 1142 -27.08 45.08 -54.88
CA GLY A 1142 -28.05 46.13 -54.55
C GLY A 1142 -27.48 47.23 -53.65
N SER A 1143 -26.69 46.85 -52.63
CA SER A 1143 -26.06 47.81 -51.71
C SER A 1143 -24.94 48.62 -52.37
N THR A 1144 -24.18 48.02 -53.28
CA THR A 1144 -23.14 48.73 -54.05
C THR A 1144 -23.73 49.71 -55.05
N LEU A 1145 -24.80 49.34 -55.78
CA LEU A 1145 -25.54 50.25 -56.65
C LEU A 1145 -26.20 51.39 -55.87
N GLY A 1146 -26.84 51.09 -54.73
CA GLY A 1146 -27.44 52.09 -53.85
C GLY A 1146 -26.40 53.05 -53.25
N GLY A 1147 -25.24 52.52 -52.84
CA GLY A 1147 -24.12 53.31 -52.33
C GLY A 1147 -23.53 54.25 -53.37
N LEU A 1148 -23.35 53.79 -54.61
CA LEU A 1148 -22.87 54.63 -55.72
C LEU A 1148 -23.88 55.73 -56.09
N LEU A 1149 -25.18 55.43 -56.06
CA LEU A 1149 -26.23 56.42 -56.31
C LEU A 1149 -26.24 57.51 -55.22
N LEU A 1150 -26.11 57.10 -53.95
CA LEU A 1150 -26.03 58.02 -52.82
C LEU A 1150 -24.76 58.89 -52.89
N LEU A 1151 -23.61 58.29 -53.24
CA LEU A 1151 -22.35 58.99 -53.41
C LEU A 1151 -22.45 60.03 -54.55
N ALA A 1152 -23.06 59.67 -55.68
CA ALA A 1152 -23.27 60.59 -56.79
C ALA A 1152 -24.16 61.78 -56.38
N LEU A 1153 -25.26 61.52 -55.66
CA LEU A 1153 -26.15 62.57 -55.14
C LEU A 1153 -25.45 63.49 -54.13
N LEU A 1154 -24.66 62.94 -53.22
CA LEU A 1154 -23.85 63.70 -52.27
C LEU A 1154 -22.77 64.52 -52.96
N SER A 1155 -22.11 63.96 -53.97
CA SER A 1155 -21.10 64.67 -54.78
C SER A 1155 -21.70 65.86 -55.51
N LEU A 1156 -22.91 65.69 -56.06
CA LEU A 1156 -23.65 66.73 -56.78
C LEU A 1156 -24.12 67.82 -55.81
N ALA A 1157 -24.57 67.45 -54.61
CA ALA A 1157 -24.93 68.39 -53.55
C ALA A 1157 -23.71 69.19 -53.04
N LEU A 1158 -22.58 68.53 -52.80
CA LEU A 1158 -21.33 69.16 -52.35
C LEU A 1158 -20.71 70.07 -53.42
N TRP A 1159 -20.85 69.71 -54.70
CA TRP A 1159 -20.46 70.58 -55.82
C TRP A 1159 -21.33 71.83 -55.93
N LYS A 1160 -22.66 71.70 -55.77
CA LYS A 1160 -23.59 72.82 -55.80
C LYS A 1160 -23.47 73.76 -54.59
N LEU A 1161 -22.97 73.26 -53.46
CA LEU A 1161 -22.67 74.02 -52.25
C LEU A 1161 -21.26 74.66 -52.26
N GLY A 1162 -20.53 74.60 -53.38
CA GLY A 1162 -19.27 75.34 -53.56
C GLY A 1162 -18.04 74.73 -52.88
N PHE A 1163 -18.12 73.48 -52.41
CA PHE A 1163 -17.10 72.86 -51.55
C PHE A 1163 -15.76 72.53 -52.24
N PHE A 1164 -15.67 72.64 -53.57
CA PHE A 1164 -14.47 72.31 -54.35
C PHE A 1164 -13.68 73.55 -54.85
N GLN A 1165 -13.97 74.76 -54.38
CA GLN A 1165 -13.14 75.95 -54.65
C GLN A 1165 -12.06 76.11 -53.57
N ARG A 1166 -10.81 75.89 -53.96
CA ARG A 1166 -9.61 75.90 -53.11
C ARG A 1166 -8.93 77.29 -53.14
N GLN A 1167 -8.82 77.97 -52.00
CA GLN A 1167 -7.87 79.08 -51.79
C GLN A 1167 -6.74 78.63 -50.84
N LYS A 1168 -5.53 79.13 -51.12
CA LYS A 1168 -4.22 78.62 -50.70
C LYS A 1168 -3.67 79.47 -49.53
N HIS A 1169 -3.02 78.79 -48.58
CA HIS A 1169 -2.30 79.23 -47.36
C HIS A 1169 -1.56 80.60 -47.38
N ARG A 1170 -1.51 81.25 -46.19
CA ARG A 1170 -0.37 82.00 -45.59
C ARG A 1170 -0.54 81.95 -44.06
N ASP A 1171 0.44 81.40 -43.32
CA ASP A 1171 1.49 82.09 -42.51
C ASP A 1171 0.86 82.52 -41.16
N GLU A 1172 1.30 82.25 -39.93
CA GLU A 1172 2.60 82.13 -39.27
C GLU A 1172 2.35 81.60 -37.82
N ASP A 1173 3.17 80.65 -37.36
CA ASP A 1173 4.08 80.73 -36.19
C ASP A 1173 3.55 81.22 -34.81
N GLU A 1174 3.44 80.40 -33.75
CA GLU A 1174 4.46 79.84 -32.81
C GLU A 1174 4.39 80.55 -31.40
N PRO A 1175 5.13 80.17 -30.33
CA PRO A 1175 4.64 79.47 -29.13
C PRO A 1175 4.72 80.26 -27.78
N GLU A 1176 4.22 79.71 -26.66
CA GLU A 1176 4.97 79.48 -25.38
C GLU A 1176 4.10 79.20 -24.11
N ALA A 1177 4.56 78.18 -23.37
CA ALA A 1177 4.73 78.03 -21.91
C ALA A 1177 3.55 77.98 -20.90
N ASN A 1178 3.49 76.79 -20.25
CA ASN A 1178 3.41 76.50 -18.80
C ASN A 1178 2.15 76.80 -17.96
N GLY A 1179 1.74 75.76 -17.21
CA GLY A 1179 1.04 75.92 -15.92
C GLY A 1179 0.26 74.68 -15.46
N LYS A 1180 0.77 74.00 -14.43
CA LYS A 1180 0.22 72.79 -13.76
C LYS A 1180 -0.90 73.09 -12.74
N VAL A 1181 -1.41 71.97 -12.18
CA VAL A 1181 -1.99 71.72 -10.82
C VAL A 1181 -3.52 71.62 -10.84
N ALA A 1182 -4.25 70.75 -10.10
CA ALA A 1182 -4.11 69.44 -9.43
C ALA A 1182 -5.48 69.15 -8.74
N GLU A 1183 -5.74 67.87 -8.38
CA GLU A 1183 -6.46 67.35 -7.18
C GLU A 1183 -7.93 67.80 -6.89
N GLU A 1184 -8.82 67.08 -6.20
CA GLU A 1184 -8.74 65.95 -5.26
C GLU A 1184 -10.13 65.26 -5.07
N ARG A 1185 -10.10 64.06 -4.47
CA ARG A 1185 -11.14 63.13 -3.98
C ARG A 1185 -11.67 62.01 -4.87
#